data_AF-A0A523NGQ2-F1
#
_entry.id   AF-A0A523NGQ2-F1
#
_cell.length_a   1.000
_cell.length_b   1.000
_cell.length_c   1.000
_cell.angle_alpha   90.00
_cell.angle_beta   90.00
_cell.angle_gamma   90.00
#
_symmetry.space_group_name_H-M   'P 1'
#
loop_
_entity.id
_entity.type
_entity.pdbx_description
1 polymer ?
#
loop_
_entity_poly.entity_id
_entity_poly.type
_entity_poly.pdbx_seq_one_letter_code
_entity_poly.pdbx_strand_id
1 'polypeptide(L)'
;EFNTAVVYLPPSGVKDGVAEAVRQNPKLKKVIVLTEKVSVKDSRIMRAICQTNGVDLFGGNCLGLADSWNKVRIGGALGGSHPDESLIKGSTAIFSNSGNFTTTIAVYLATAGWGTTTSVSSGKDVYIQYGPKEFIYALNNDDRTKAAVLYSEPGGTYEKNIQSDKPIVACVVGRWKSKLTKSCGHAGSLAGAGDDAIAKENWFMDYFGVKEIFTPQNPVCSKKGALVTNIADIPEALTHVMALNGEKPDFAPRGNLSLKCWFANNNGIELPKELDLAPVEAIEPYNEQIKNLRLQVGAQFSRETLKDASGASRMDPKTQVSQIHNTSILDASQKSFEENLVHAMTKKYPSDFGRGLINLVLNAYVNQHGEPTLMAAEASRANGNSPNTVLSAAVSIVGKKTAEKAMAASSALLELFKLTEMDDPEAAFDTKDVLQAAAAHKDVFLTSGEDHCAPLMLEAASKLGSSVFFTFLQDFAKQEKGNLSMDALVAAAWTTVAWPSLRQKKISQTTLVALPWYGKIFSTMVGVGAPAERHAEDSFCGVKMKDLIPNFSFTKTAFMALIGREPTEGELFEFQVLLGLIITNGPGTISAQGSKGAVSADGPEQPERVQVNKSFIGFMTHTGFAHGGNGYEAAAFLMEQFKNTSMKDPADPNHGVDLEKLATDYAVQYAKYKKEQKELGHLEYAKVPCINHPIFKGKDVNFDPREVYVQKLFKEKGLYNVFLEFYHHLVEALYKNKVSKNVYCVNIDAVIAVILLKVVWSDYQAGKIKEKDIESASFTAFLYGRMIGCAAEIEDHTNRGKNMDTRTPASKVTYVG
;
A
#
# COMPACT_ATOMS: atom_id res chain seq x y z
N GLU A 1 4.59 36.21 -42.99
CA GLU A 1 3.83 35.26 -43.82
C GLU A 1 4.24 33.83 -43.44
N PHE A 2 3.32 32.86 -43.46
CA PHE A 2 3.61 31.47 -43.10
C PHE A 2 3.06 30.49 -44.16
N ASN A 3 3.72 29.35 -44.31
CA ASN A 3 3.36 28.29 -45.27
C ASN A 3 2.93 26.98 -44.60
N THR A 4 2.85 26.96 -43.26
CA THR A 4 2.56 25.75 -42.48
C THR A 4 1.55 26.05 -41.38
N ALA A 5 0.53 25.21 -41.22
CA ALA A 5 -0.45 25.29 -40.13
C ALA A 5 -0.37 24.02 -39.26
N VAL A 6 -0.54 24.18 -37.95
CA VAL A 6 -0.55 23.08 -36.97
C VAL A 6 -1.86 23.11 -36.20
N VAL A 7 -2.56 21.98 -36.16
CA VAL A 7 -3.94 21.89 -35.65
C VAL A 7 -4.00 21.09 -34.35
N TYR A 8 -4.40 21.76 -33.28
CA TYR A 8 -4.64 21.22 -31.93
C TYR A 8 -6.11 21.36 -31.53
N LEU A 9 -7.02 21.01 -32.43
CA LEU A 9 -8.47 21.09 -32.21
C LEU A 9 -9.02 19.74 -31.74
N PRO A 10 -10.13 19.71 -30.97
CA PRO A 10 -10.80 18.45 -30.66
C PRO A 10 -11.28 17.76 -31.97
N PRO A 11 -11.54 16.43 -31.94
CA PRO A 11 -11.90 15.67 -33.14
C PRO A 11 -13.07 16.26 -33.94
N SER A 12 -14.05 16.85 -33.26
CA SER A 12 -15.22 17.48 -33.89
C SER A 12 -14.92 18.78 -34.63
N GLY A 13 -13.82 19.47 -34.32
CA GLY A 13 -13.48 20.78 -34.90
C GLY A 13 -12.38 20.74 -35.97
N VAL A 14 -11.63 19.64 -36.06
CA VAL A 14 -10.41 19.56 -36.89
C VAL A 14 -10.67 19.82 -38.37
N LYS A 15 -11.76 19.26 -38.93
CA LYS A 15 -12.10 19.39 -40.36
C LYS A 15 -12.42 20.83 -40.74
N ASP A 16 -13.18 21.54 -39.91
CA ASP A 16 -13.53 22.93 -40.16
C ASP A 16 -12.30 23.84 -40.01
N GLY A 17 -11.44 23.58 -39.02
CA GLY A 17 -10.17 24.31 -38.86
C GLY A 17 -9.21 24.12 -40.04
N VAL A 18 -9.08 22.90 -40.57
CA VAL A 18 -8.27 22.63 -41.78
C VAL A 18 -8.86 23.34 -43.00
N ALA A 19 -10.18 23.25 -43.19
CA ALA A 19 -10.87 23.90 -44.31
C ALA A 19 -10.68 25.42 -44.29
N GLU A 20 -10.80 26.03 -43.11
CA GLU A 20 -10.57 27.46 -42.93
C GLU A 20 -9.12 27.86 -43.23
N ALA A 21 -8.14 27.13 -42.69
CA ALA A 21 -6.73 27.43 -42.90
C ALA A 21 -6.34 27.39 -44.39
N VAL A 22 -6.80 26.36 -45.11
CA VAL A 22 -6.56 26.22 -46.56
C VAL A 22 -7.24 27.33 -47.36
N ARG A 23 -8.49 27.69 -47.01
CA ARG A 23 -9.26 28.73 -47.71
C ARG A 23 -8.66 30.12 -47.52
N GLN A 24 -8.23 30.46 -46.31
CA GLN A 24 -7.81 31.82 -45.96
C GLN A 24 -6.34 32.12 -46.31
N ASN A 25 -5.48 31.10 -46.41
CA ASN A 25 -4.07 31.28 -46.71
C ASN A 25 -3.66 30.61 -48.03
N PRO A 26 -3.63 31.35 -49.16
CA PRO A 26 -3.23 30.80 -50.47
C PRO A 26 -1.74 30.42 -50.54
N LYS A 27 -0.91 30.86 -49.58
CA LYS A 27 0.51 30.49 -49.49
C LYS A 27 0.74 29.25 -48.63
N LEU A 28 -0.31 28.66 -48.05
CA LEU A 28 -0.21 27.44 -47.25
C LEU A 28 0.28 26.28 -48.12
N LYS A 29 1.23 25.51 -47.60
CA LYS A 29 1.82 24.33 -48.26
C LYS A 29 1.70 23.07 -47.41
N LYS A 30 1.60 23.20 -46.09
CA LYS A 30 1.54 22.08 -45.16
C LYS A 30 0.51 22.31 -44.06
N VAL A 31 -0.20 21.25 -43.70
CA VAL A 31 -1.09 21.20 -42.52
C VAL A 31 -0.71 19.96 -41.71
N ILE A 32 -0.44 20.14 -40.42
CA ILE A 32 -0.13 19.05 -39.50
C ILE A 32 -1.26 18.92 -38.47
N VAL A 33 -1.90 17.76 -38.43
CA VAL A 33 -3.02 17.46 -37.53
C VAL A 33 -2.56 16.49 -36.45
N LEU A 34 -2.60 16.93 -35.18
CA LEU A 34 -2.14 16.12 -34.04
C LEU A 34 -3.27 15.30 -33.43
N THR A 35 -4.50 15.77 -33.62
CA THR A 35 -5.73 15.21 -33.06
C THR A 35 -5.89 13.73 -33.39
N GLU A 36 -6.06 12.90 -32.35
CA GLU A 36 -6.45 11.49 -32.47
C GLU A 36 -7.98 11.35 -32.59
N LYS A 37 -8.46 10.22 -33.10
CA LYS A 37 -9.90 9.85 -33.15
C LYS A 37 -10.72 10.77 -34.05
N VAL A 38 -10.10 11.28 -35.10
CA VAL A 38 -10.82 12.00 -36.15
C VAL A 38 -11.70 11.02 -36.91
N SER A 39 -12.94 11.40 -37.19
CA SER A 39 -13.87 10.52 -37.89
C SER A 39 -13.36 10.20 -39.30
N VAL A 40 -13.63 8.99 -39.79
CA VAL A 40 -13.26 8.58 -41.16
C VAL A 40 -13.81 9.56 -42.22
N LYS A 41 -15.04 10.05 -42.01
CA LYS A 41 -15.68 11.03 -42.88
C LYS A 41 -14.86 12.33 -42.95
N ASP A 42 -14.48 12.86 -41.80
CA ASP A 42 -13.74 14.11 -41.70
C ASP A 42 -12.33 13.97 -42.27
N SER A 43 -11.64 12.86 -41.98
CA SER A 43 -10.33 12.56 -42.55
C SER A 43 -10.34 12.56 -44.09
N ARG A 44 -11.37 11.98 -44.72
CA ARG A 44 -11.53 12.01 -46.18
C ARG A 44 -11.75 13.41 -46.73
N ILE A 45 -12.59 14.21 -46.06
CA ILE A 45 -12.89 15.59 -46.47
C ILE A 45 -11.64 16.47 -46.37
N MET A 46 -10.92 16.41 -45.24
CA MET A 46 -9.67 17.15 -45.06
C MET A 46 -8.66 16.84 -46.16
N ARG A 47 -8.48 15.54 -46.49
CA ARG A 47 -7.57 15.12 -47.57
C ARG A 47 -7.96 15.75 -48.91
N ALA A 48 -9.24 15.67 -49.27
CA ALA A 48 -9.74 16.20 -50.54
C ALA A 48 -9.54 17.72 -50.63
N ILE A 49 -9.82 18.45 -49.56
CA ILE A 49 -9.61 19.91 -49.48
C ILE A 49 -8.13 20.24 -49.69
N CYS A 50 -7.23 19.60 -48.94
CA CYS A 50 -5.80 19.86 -49.04
C CYS A 50 -5.24 19.51 -50.42
N GLN A 51 -5.57 18.34 -50.97
CA GLN A 51 -5.11 17.90 -52.29
C GLN A 51 -5.58 18.84 -53.42
N THR A 52 -6.83 19.28 -53.39
CA THR A 52 -7.39 20.20 -54.41
C THR A 52 -6.67 21.56 -54.42
N ASN A 53 -6.08 21.94 -53.29
CA ASN A 53 -5.39 23.22 -53.12
C ASN A 53 -3.86 23.11 -53.13
N GLY A 54 -3.30 21.93 -53.44
CA GLY A 54 -1.85 21.71 -53.47
C GLY A 54 -1.18 21.87 -52.10
N VAL A 55 -1.89 21.48 -51.03
CA VAL A 55 -1.43 21.50 -49.64
C VAL A 55 -1.19 20.06 -49.17
N ASP A 56 -0.02 19.79 -48.60
CA ASP A 56 0.28 18.51 -47.97
C ASP A 56 -0.41 18.41 -46.60
N LEU A 57 -1.10 17.30 -46.35
CA LEU A 57 -1.78 17.01 -45.09
C LEU A 57 -1.05 15.90 -44.34
N PHE A 58 -0.54 16.22 -43.16
CA PHE A 58 0.13 15.28 -42.26
C PHE A 58 -0.76 14.94 -41.06
N GLY A 59 -0.68 13.71 -40.58
CA GLY A 59 -1.28 13.32 -39.32
C GLY A 59 -2.77 12.96 -39.37
N GLY A 60 -3.46 13.29 -38.28
CA GLY A 60 -4.42 12.40 -37.63
C GLY A 60 -3.65 11.44 -36.72
N ASN A 61 -3.79 11.59 -35.40
CA ASN A 61 -3.08 10.76 -34.42
C ASN A 61 -1.54 10.71 -34.62
N CYS A 62 -0.86 11.86 -34.72
CA CYS A 62 0.59 11.91 -34.91
C CYS A 62 1.31 12.80 -33.89
N LEU A 63 2.65 12.74 -33.87
CA LEU A 63 3.50 13.69 -33.13
C LEU A 63 4.15 14.74 -34.05
N GLY A 64 3.81 14.76 -35.34
CA GLY A 64 4.27 15.77 -36.29
C GLY A 64 5.56 15.41 -37.03
N LEU A 65 6.40 16.41 -37.26
CA LEU A 65 7.56 16.38 -38.14
C LEU A 65 8.78 17.02 -37.46
N ALA A 66 9.98 16.56 -37.79
CA ALA A 66 11.22 17.23 -37.40
C ALA A 66 12.28 17.17 -38.50
N ASP A 67 13.09 18.23 -38.57
CA ASP A 67 14.30 18.34 -39.38
C ASP A 67 15.48 18.62 -38.43
N SER A 68 16.33 17.60 -38.25
CA SER A 68 17.49 17.65 -37.37
C SER A 68 18.59 18.58 -37.84
N TRP A 69 18.71 18.81 -39.16
CA TRP A 69 19.74 19.70 -39.72
C TRP A 69 19.41 21.16 -39.44
N ASN A 70 18.14 21.52 -39.61
CA ASN A 70 17.67 22.88 -39.43
C ASN A 70 17.16 23.16 -38.00
N LYS A 71 17.19 22.15 -37.12
CA LYS A 71 16.63 22.20 -35.76
C LYS A 71 15.18 22.66 -35.74
N VAL A 72 14.40 22.20 -36.72
CA VAL A 72 12.97 22.52 -36.85
C VAL A 72 12.15 21.35 -36.34
N ARG A 73 11.18 21.63 -35.46
CA ARG A 73 10.17 20.66 -35.01
C ARG A 73 8.79 21.29 -35.14
N ILE A 74 7.87 20.58 -35.77
CA ILE A 74 6.51 21.06 -36.03
C ILE A 74 5.51 20.00 -35.58
N GLY A 75 4.60 20.37 -34.67
CA GLY A 75 3.57 19.48 -34.14
C GLY A 75 3.79 19.09 -32.68
N GLY A 76 3.78 17.80 -32.40
CA GLY A 76 3.84 17.24 -31.05
C GLY A 76 5.25 17.21 -30.48
N ALA A 77 5.40 16.51 -29.35
CA ALA A 77 6.66 16.40 -28.61
C ALA A 77 7.65 15.38 -29.22
N LEU A 78 7.85 15.40 -30.55
CA LEU A 78 8.93 14.62 -31.17
C LEU A 78 10.28 14.99 -30.54
N GLY A 79 11.03 13.99 -30.08
CA GLY A 79 12.29 14.19 -29.39
C GLY A 79 12.18 14.64 -27.93
N GLY A 80 10.97 14.67 -27.35
CA GLY A 80 10.77 15.03 -25.95
C GLY A 80 11.02 16.52 -25.66
N SER A 81 11.39 16.83 -24.43
CA SER A 81 11.67 18.21 -23.99
C SER A 81 13.00 18.76 -24.50
N HIS A 82 13.97 17.88 -24.79
CA HIS A 82 15.30 18.20 -25.31
C HIS A 82 15.55 17.44 -26.64
N PRO A 83 15.00 17.93 -27.77
CA PRO A 83 15.01 17.20 -29.03
C PRO A 83 16.41 16.89 -29.57
N ASP A 84 17.42 17.67 -29.19
CA ASP A 84 18.82 17.49 -29.57
C ASP A 84 19.46 16.22 -29.01
N GLU A 85 18.90 15.64 -27.93
CA GLU A 85 19.35 14.36 -27.38
C GLU A 85 19.04 13.17 -28.31
N SER A 86 17.95 13.26 -29.09
CA SER A 86 17.43 12.16 -29.90
C SER A 86 17.47 12.44 -31.41
N LEU A 87 17.21 13.68 -31.82
CA LEU A 87 17.15 14.11 -33.20
C LEU A 87 18.52 14.65 -33.66
N ILE A 88 19.55 13.84 -33.50
CA ILE A 88 20.94 14.19 -33.81
C ILE A 88 21.09 14.31 -35.33
N LYS A 89 21.73 15.39 -35.81
CA LYS A 89 22.02 15.59 -37.24
C LYS A 89 22.81 14.41 -37.83
N GLY A 90 22.29 13.79 -38.89
CA GLY A 90 22.97 12.73 -39.65
C GLY A 90 22.36 12.52 -41.03
N SER A 91 22.36 11.27 -41.52
CA SER A 91 22.00 10.96 -42.91
C SER A 91 20.78 10.05 -43.09
N THR A 92 20.04 9.72 -42.01
CA THR A 92 18.90 8.79 -42.07
C THR A 92 17.55 9.50 -41.90
N ALA A 93 16.59 9.29 -42.81
CA ALA A 93 15.22 9.74 -42.60
C ALA A 93 14.39 8.70 -41.86
N ILE A 94 13.39 9.13 -41.08
CA ILE A 94 12.48 8.23 -40.36
C ILE A 94 11.05 8.50 -40.81
N PHE A 95 10.32 7.46 -41.19
CA PHE A 95 8.88 7.49 -41.36
C PHE A 95 8.26 6.45 -40.44
N SER A 96 7.36 6.86 -39.55
CA SER A 96 6.74 5.96 -38.58
C SER A 96 5.24 6.22 -38.44
N ASN A 97 4.46 5.15 -38.35
CA ASN A 97 3.05 5.22 -37.96
C ASN A 97 2.85 5.55 -36.47
N SER A 98 3.85 5.31 -35.62
CA SER A 98 3.81 5.62 -34.20
C SER A 98 4.68 6.83 -33.88
N GLY A 99 4.09 7.85 -33.26
CA GLY A 99 4.84 9.05 -32.86
C GLY A 99 5.95 8.76 -31.87
N ASN A 100 5.71 7.90 -30.87
CA ASN A 100 6.74 7.56 -29.89
C ASN A 100 7.91 6.82 -30.56
N PHE A 101 7.62 5.87 -31.45
CA PHE A 101 8.68 5.13 -32.14
C PHE A 101 9.45 5.98 -33.16
N THR A 102 8.90 7.09 -33.66
CA THR A 102 9.71 8.07 -34.41
C THR A 102 10.91 8.53 -33.59
N THR A 103 10.70 8.85 -32.31
CA THR A 103 11.77 9.28 -31.39
C THR A 103 12.63 8.12 -30.90
N THR A 104 12.03 6.99 -30.52
CA THR A 104 12.79 5.82 -30.05
C THR A 104 13.76 5.30 -31.10
N ILE A 105 13.33 5.24 -32.38
CA ILE A 105 14.20 4.81 -33.48
C ILE A 105 15.39 5.76 -33.63
N ALA A 106 15.17 7.09 -33.55
CA ALA A 106 16.26 8.05 -33.62
C ALA A 106 17.31 7.84 -32.50
N VAL A 107 16.86 7.55 -31.27
CA VAL A 107 17.75 7.21 -30.15
C VAL A 107 18.50 5.90 -30.40
N TYR A 108 17.84 4.89 -30.96
CA TYR A 108 18.47 3.59 -31.25
C TYR A 108 19.51 3.71 -32.36
N LEU A 109 19.24 4.49 -33.41
CA LEU A 109 20.19 4.76 -34.48
C LEU A 109 21.50 5.38 -33.96
N ALA A 110 21.41 6.26 -32.96
CA ALA A 110 22.58 6.87 -32.34
C ALA A 110 23.52 5.83 -31.69
N THR A 111 23.00 4.68 -31.22
CA THR A 111 23.82 3.60 -30.65
C THR A 111 24.68 2.87 -31.69
N ALA A 112 24.42 3.08 -32.98
CA ALA A 112 25.26 2.59 -34.08
C ALA A 112 25.95 3.74 -34.85
N GLY A 113 25.83 4.98 -34.37
CA GLY A 113 26.49 6.14 -34.97
C GLY A 113 25.71 6.80 -36.12
N TRP A 114 24.42 6.50 -36.28
CA TRP A 114 23.57 7.08 -37.32
C TRP A 114 22.71 8.20 -36.74
N GLY A 115 22.75 9.37 -37.38
CA GLY A 115 21.87 10.49 -37.06
C GLY A 115 20.72 10.60 -38.06
N THR A 116 19.80 11.51 -37.76
CA THR A 116 18.59 11.74 -38.54
C THR A 116 18.68 12.97 -39.43
N THR A 117 17.96 12.93 -40.56
CA THR A 117 17.64 14.10 -41.40
C THR A 117 16.22 14.58 -41.07
N THR A 118 15.22 14.01 -41.74
CA THR A 118 13.80 14.30 -41.55
C THR A 118 13.13 13.14 -40.84
N SER A 119 12.43 13.43 -39.75
CA SER A 119 11.64 12.46 -38.98
C SER A 119 10.16 12.77 -39.09
N VAL A 120 9.38 11.82 -39.59
CA VAL A 120 7.94 11.95 -39.85
C VAL A 120 7.16 10.97 -38.97
N SER A 121 6.35 11.52 -38.07
CA SER A 121 5.25 10.79 -37.47
C SER A 121 4.04 10.95 -38.37
N SER A 122 3.71 9.89 -39.12
CA SER A 122 2.53 9.89 -40.00
C SER A 122 1.22 9.73 -39.22
N GLY A 123 1.31 9.11 -38.03
CA GLY A 123 0.18 8.68 -37.25
C GLY A 123 -0.45 7.38 -37.75
N LYS A 124 -1.40 6.84 -36.98
CA LYS A 124 -2.12 5.61 -37.33
C LYS A 124 -3.61 5.73 -37.07
N ASP A 125 -4.27 6.44 -37.98
CA ASP A 125 -5.72 6.38 -38.18
C ASP A 125 -6.05 5.51 -39.39
N VAL A 126 -7.35 5.27 -39.64
CA VAL A 126 -7.85 4.49 -40.80
C VAL A 126 -7.39 5.08 -42.14
N TYR A 127 -7.09 6.37 -42.21
CA TYR A 127 -6.54 7.03 -43.40
C TYR A 127 -5.21 7.69 -43.05
N ILE A 128 -4.12 7.20 -43.64
CA ILE A 128 -2.81 7.83 -43.54
C ILE A 128 -2.75 9.00 -44.52
N GLN A 129 -2.78 10.23 -44.01
CA GLN A 129 -2.88 11.43 -44.86
C GLN A 129 -1.62 11.66 -45.69
N TYR A 130 -0.45 11.55 -45.06
CA TYR A 130 0.86 11.59 -45.70
C TYR A 130 1.49 10.19 -45.63
N GLY A 131 1.39 9.44 -46.73
CA GLY A 131 1.75 8.02 -46.77
C GLY A 131 3.20 7.75 -47.17
N PRO A 132 3.59 6.46 -47.22
CA PRO A 132 4.94 6.05 -47.61
C PRO A 132 5.37 6.53 -49.00
N LYS A 133 4.45 6.64 -49.96
CA LYS A 133 4.78 7.10 -51.33
C LYS A 133 5.10 8.59 -51.35
N GLU A 134 4.32 9.41 -50.66
CA GLU A 134 4.59 10.83 -50.50
C GLU A 134 5.92 11.05 -49.75
N PHE A 135 6.17 10.27 -48.70
CA PHE A 135 7.45 10.28 -47.99
C PHE A 135 8.63 9.88 -48.86
N ILE A 136 8.51 8.82 -49.67
CA ILE A 136 9.60 8.37 -50.54
C ILE A 136 9.90 9.40 -51.63
N TYR A 137 8.88 10.08 -52.15
CA TYR A 137 9.11 11.22 -53.04
C TYR A 137 9.97 12.29 -52.36
N ALA A 138 9.65 12.68 -51.11
CA ALA A 138 10.46 13.62 -50.36
C ALA A 138 11.88 13.07 -50.06
N LEU A 139 11.99 11.79 -49.71
CA LEU A 139 13.25 11.09 -49.45
C LEU A 139 14.20 11.16 -50.65
N ASN A 140 13.72 10.83 -51.85
CA ASN A 140 14.53 10.83 -53.06
C ASN A 140 15.00 12.24 -53.42
N ASN A 141 14.23 13.27 -53.08
CA ASN A 141 14.56 14.68 -53.33
C ASN A 141 15.37 15.37 -52.20
N ASP A 142 15.71 14.68 -51.11
CA ASP A 142 16.54 15.24 -50.03
C ASP A 142 17.99 14.75 -50.11
N ASP A 143 18.87 15.53 -50.73
CA ASP A 143 20.29 15.20 -50.92
C ASP A 143 21.07 14.95 -49.61
N ARG A 144 20.56 15.42 -48.47
CA ARG A 144 21.17 15.16 -47.15
C ARG A 144 20.93 13.72 -46.69
N THR A 145 19.88 13.09 -47.20
CA THR A 145 19.44 11.77 -46.77
C THR A 145 20.03 10.68 -47.66
N LYS A 146 20.64 9.67 -47.03
CA LYS A 146 21.26 8.51 -47.68
C LYS A 146 20.43 7.23 -47.55
N ALA A 147 19.66 7.09 -46.48
CA ALA A 147 18.77 5.96 -46.25
C ALA A 147 17.54 6.38 -45.44
N ALA A 148 16.54 5.49 -45.37
CA ALA A 148 15.39 5.70 -44.50
C ALA A 148 15.03 4.48 -43.66
N VAL A 149 14.42 4.73 -42.51
CA VAL A 149 13.73 3.72 -41.70
C VAL A 149 12.22 3.91 -41.85
N LEU A 150 11.52 2.85 -42.26
CA LEU A 150 10.06 2.81 -42.36
C LEU A 150 9.49 1.90 -41.27
N TYR A 151 8.89 2.47 -40.24
CA TYR A 151 8.16 1.73 -39.20
C TYR A 151 6.68 1.60 -39.57
N SER A 152 6.22 0.36 -39.79
CA SER A 152 4.88 0.04 -40.27
C SER A 152 4.10 -0.83 -39.27
N GLU A 153 2.83 -0.47 -39.10
CA GLU A 153 1.85 -1.26 -38.35
C GLU A 153 0.82 -1.93 -39.28
N PRO A 154 0.20 -3.06 -38.85
CA PRO A 154 -0.89 -3.72 -39.58
C PRO A 154 -2.04 -2.78 -39.95
N GLY A 155 -2.75 -3.08 -41.03
CA GLY A 155 -3.87 -2.30 -41.56
C GLY A 155 -3.47 -1.33 -42.67
N GLY A 156 -4.27 -1.31 -43.73
CA GLY A 156 -4.10 -0.55 -44.96
C GLY A 156 -2.98 -1.06 -45.88
N THR A 157 -3.01 -0.64 -47.14
CA THR A 157 -2.10 -1.11 -48.20
C THR A 157 -1.11 -0.03 -48.67
N TYR A 158 -0.82 0.97 -47.84
CA TYR A 158 -0.08 2.17 -48.25
C TYR A 158 1.40 1.89 -48.58
N GLU A 159 1.97 0.85 -47.97
CA GLU A 159 3.34 0.37 -48.16
C GLU A 159 3.49 -0.53 -49.39
N LYS A 160 2.38 -0.93 -50.02
CA LYS A 160 2.41 -1.86 -51.15
C LYS A 160 2.95 -1.15 -52.41
N ASN A 161 3.84 -1.84 -53.13
CA ASN A 161 4.43 -1.37 -54.39
C ASN A 161 5.17 -0.03 -54.26
N ILE A 162 5.86 0.20 -53.14
CA ILE A 162 6.77 1.35 -53.02
C ILE A 162 7.99 1.17 -53.95
N GLN A 163 8.60 2.27 -54.38
CA GLN A 163 9.83 2.32 -55.17
C GLN A 163 10.67 3.49 -54.68
N SER A 164 11.91 3.25 -54.27
CA SER A 164 12.83 4.26 -53.72
C SER A 164 14.18 4.17 -54.42
N ASP A 165 14.80 5.33 -54.66
CA ASP A 165 16.17 5.41 -55.21
C ASP A 165 17.21 5.22 -54.09
N LYS A 166 16.77 5.33 -52.84
CA LYS A 166 17.60 5.22 -51.63
C LYS A 166 17.23 3.97 -50.82
N PRO A 167 18.21 3.34 -50.14
CA PRO A 167 17.97 2.16 -49.32
C PRO A 167 16.98 2.41 -48.17
N ILE A 168 16.19 1.38 -47.84
CA ILE A 168 15.19 1.44 -46.76
C ILE A 168 15.37 0.27 -45.80
N VAL A 169 15.37 0.54 -44.49
CA VAL A 169 15.14 -0.49 -43.46
C VAL A 169 13.67 -0.43 -43.05
N ALA A 170 12.91 -1.49 -43.35
CA ALA A 170 11.51 -1.60 -42.93
C ALA A 170 11.42 -2.33 -41.59
N CYS A 171 10.67 -1.79 -40.64
CA CYS A 171 10.31 -2.47 -39.40
C CYS A 171 8.81 -2.73 -39.38
N VAL A 172 8.40 -3.99 -39.46
CA VAL A 172 6.99 -4.39 -39.41
C VAL A 172 6.73 -5.08 -38.07
N VAL A 173 5.82 -4.52 -37.28
CA VAL A 173 5.46 -5.07 -35.97
C VAL A 173 4.03 -5.62 -35.95
N GLY A 174 3.62 -6.19 -34.82
CA GLY A 174 2.21 -6.44 -34.56
C GLY A 174 1.67 -7.78 -35.08
N ARG A 175 2.54 -8.77 -35.37
CA ARG A 175 2.13 -10.15 -35.67
C ARG A 175 1.09 -10.71 -34.68
N TRP A 176 1.21 -10.35 -33.40
CA TRP A 176 0.27 -10.76 -32.33
C TRP A 176 -1.16 -10.23 -32.50
N LYS A 177 -1.38 -9.14 -33.24
CA LYS A 177 -2.72 -8.58 -33.50
C LYS A 177 -3.62 -9.58 -34.25
N SER A 178 -3.05 -10.49 -35.03
CA SER A 178 -3.78 -11.58 -35.70
C SER A 178 -4.49 -12.54 -34.74
N LYS A 179 -4.08 -12.59 -33.47
CA LYS A 179 -4.62 -13.49 -32.43
C LYS A 179 -5.75 -12.86 -31.60
N LEU A 180 -6.13 -11.61 -31.90
CA LEU A 180 -7.10 -10.87 -31.12
C LEU A 180 -8.47 -10.76 -31.81
N THR A 181 -9.52 -10.86 -31.02
CA THR A 181 -10.92 -10.68 -31.45
C THR A 181 -11.46 -9.27 -31.22
N LYS A 182 -10.67 -8.38 -30.59
CA LYS A 182 -11.01 -6.97 -30.32
C LYS A 182 -9.92 -6.05 -30.89
N SER A 183 -10.31 -4.86 -31.37
CA SER A 183 -9.36 -3.84 -31.85
C SER A 183 -8.45 -3.36 -30.72
N CYS A 184 -7.14 -3.47 -30.88
CA CYS A 184 -6.15 -2.92 -29.95
C CYS A 184 -5.58 -1.60 -30.47
N GLY A 185 -5.79 -0.52 -29.71
CA GLY A 185 -5.20 0.79 -29.99
C GLY A 185 -5.54 1.34 -31.37
N HIS A 186 -4.58 2.08 -31.95
CA HIS A 186 -4.64 2.76 -33.25
C HIS A 186 -5.61 2.13 -34.27
N ALA A 187 -6.57 2.93 -34.75
CA ALA A 187 -7.84 2.50 -35.34
C ALA A 187 -7.78 1.78 -36.71
N GLY A 188 -6.63 1.21 -37.12
CA GLY A 188 -6.36 0.87 -38.52
C GLY A 188 -6.52 -0.59 -38.96
N SER A 189 -6.68 -1.58 -38.08
CA SER A 189 -6.70 -3.01 -38.51
C SER A 189 -8.09 -3.64 -38.46
N LEU A 190 -8.62 -4.00 -39.63
CA LEU A 190 -9.77 -4.92 -39.77
C LEU A 190 -9.22 -6.31 -40.11
N ALA A 191 -9.58 -7.34 -39.35
CA ALA A 191 -9.14 -8.70 -39.62
C ALA A 191 -9.68 -9.18 -41.00
N GLY A 192 -8.84 -9.83 -41.81
CA GLY A 192 -9.23 -10.47 -43.08
C GLY A 192 -9.03 -9.63 -44.35
N ALA A 193 -8.46 -8.42 -44.28
CA ALA A 193 -8.28 -7.54 -45.45
C ALA A 193 -6.96 -7.75 -46.23
N GLY A 194 -6.13 -8.73 -45.85
CA GLY A 194 -4.86 -9.03 -46.53
C GLY A 194 -3.77 -7.98 -46.33
N ASP A 195 -3.85 -7.21 -45.24
CA ASP A 195 -2.99 -6.08 -44.87
C ASP A 195 -2.41 -6.23 -43.45
N ASP A 196 -2.32 -7.47 -42.96
CA ASP A 196 -1.73 -7.81 -41.68
C ASP A 196 -0.19 -7.66 -41.68
N ALA A 197 0.44 -7.92 -40.55
CA ALA A 197 1.89 -7.83 -40.41
C ALA A 197 2.62 -8.73 -41.43
N ILE A 198 2.17 -9.97 -41.60
CA ILE A 198 2.84 -10.96 -42.46
C ILE A 198 2.72 -10.55 -43.94
N ALA A 199 1.54 -10.05 -44.36
CA ALA A 199 1.36 -9.52 -45.70
C ALA A 199 2.32 -8.36 -45.99
N LYS A 200 2.45 -7.42 -45.04
CA LYS A 200 3.38 -6.28 -45.17
C LYS A 200 4.85 -6.70 -45.16
N GLU A 201 5.22 -7.66 -44.31
CA GLU A 201 6.54 -8.28 -44.31
C GLU A 201 6.88 -8.85 -45.70
N ASN A 202 5.97 -9.62 -46.29
CA ASN A 202 6.16 -10.16 -47.63
C ASN A 202 6.32 -9.05 -48.69
N TRP A 203 5.52 -7.98 -48.64
CA TRP A 203 5.65 -6.85 -49.58
C TRP A 203 7.04 -6.20 -49.52
N PHE A 204 7.61 -6.03 -48.32
CA PHE A 204 8.95 -5.48 -48.15
C PHE A 204 10.03 -6.47 -48.57
N MET A 205 9.91 -7.77 -48.22
CA MET A 205 10.88 -8.80 -48.65
C MET A 205 10.95 -8.91 -50.17
N ASP A 206 9.80 -8.92 -50.84
CA ASP A 206 9.71 -8.93 -52.31
C ASP A 206 10.39 -7.68 -52.92
N TYR A 207 10.16 -6.50 -52.34
CA TYR A 207 10.79 -5.25 -52.79
C TYR A 207 12.32 -5.29 -52.64
N PHE A 208 12.81 -5.78 -51.49
CA PHE A 208 14.24 -5.89 -51.20
C PHE A 208 14.93 -7.04 -51.96
N GLY A 209 14.16 -8.02 -52.45
CA GLY A 209 14.69 -9.22 -53.09
C GLY A 209 15.35 -10.19 -52.10
N VAL A 210 14.85 -10.24 -50.86
CA VAL A 210 15.35 -11.14 -49.80
C VAL A 210 14.31 -12.20 -49.46
N LYS A 211 14.75 -13.35 -48.94
CA LYS A 211 13.86 -14.47 -48.59
C LYS A 211 13.51 -14.56 -47.11
N GLU A 212 14.25 -13.86 -46.27
CA GLU A 212 14.16 -13.93 -44.81
C GLU A 212 14.26 -12.52 -44.21
N ILE A 213 13.79 -12.38 -42.97
CA ILE A 213 13.94 -11.16 -42.18
C ILE A 213 15.38 -11.06 -41.64
N PHE A 214 15.84 -9.84 -41.44
CA PHE A 214 17.10 -9.56 -40.76
C PHE A 214 16.97 -9.85 -39.26
N THR A 215 17.97 -10.55 -38.71
CA THR A 215 18.25 -10.59 -37.27
C THR A 215 19.75 -10.41 -37.04
N PRO A 216 20.21 -9.98 -35.85
CA PRO A 216 21.64 -9.89 -35.55
C PRO A 216 22.40 -11.20 -35.76
N GLN A 217 21.75 -12.34 -35.53
CA GLN A 217 22.34 -13.66 -35.72
C GLN A 217 22.33 -14.12 -37.20
N ASN A 218 21.42 -13.57 -38.01
CA ASN A 218 21.27 -13.88 -39.43
C ASN A 218 20.98 -12.59 -40.23
N PRO A 219 22.02 -11.81 -40.57
CA PRO A 219 21.89 -10.44 -41.09
C PRO A 219 21.50 -10.38 -42.58
N VAL A 220 20.31 -10.88 -42.92
CA VAL A 220 19.80 -10.91 -44.31
C VAL A 220 19.39 -9.52 -44.78
N CYS A 221 20.10 -8.99 -45.78
CA CYS A 221 19.82 -7.67 -46.37
C CYS A 221 20.30 -7.60 -47.83
N SER A 222 19.88 -6.55 -48.56
CA SER A 222 20.37 -6.22 -49.90
C SER A 222 20.73 -4.72 -50.00
N LYS A 223 21.30 -4.29 -51.12
CA LYS A 223 21.55 -2.86 -51.39
C LYS A 223 20.28 -2.01 -51.32
N LYS A 224 19.11 -2.61 -51.58
CA LYS A 224 17.82 -1.92 -51.50
C LYS A 224 17.33 -1.76 -50.06
N GLY A 225 17.73 -2.63 -49.14
CA GLY A 225 17.21 -2.59 -47.79
C GLY A 225 17.22 -3.90 -47.02
N ALA A 226 16.55 -3.87 -45.87
CA ALA A 226 16.35 -5.00 -44.97
C ALA A 226 14.97 -4.89 -44.29
N LEU A 227 14.40 -6.03 -43.93
CA LEU A 227 13.18 -6.11 -43.12
C LEU A 227 13.51 -6.63 -41.73
N VAL A 228 13.13 -5.89 -40.68
CA VAL A 228 13.20 -6.33 -39.28
C VAL A 228 11.80 -6.39 -38.67
N THR A 229 11.64 -7.17 -37.60
CA THR A 229 10.38 -7.25 -36.84
C THR A 229 10.49 -6.71 -35.41
N ASN A 230 11.69 -6.27 -35.03
CA ASN A 230 11.99 -5.64 -33.75
C ASN A 230 12.76 -4.34 -34.00
N ILE A 231 12.35 -3.26 -33.35
CA ILE A 231 13.01 -1.95 -33.49
C ILE A 231 14.45 -1.97 -32.99
N ALA A 232 14.79 -2.86 -32.05
CA ALA A 232 16.14 -3.00 -31.52
C ALA A 232 17.16 -3.46 -32.58
N ASP A 233 16.69 -4.12 -33.65
CA ASP A 233 17.55 -4.64 -34.72
C ASP A 233 17.79 -3.59 -35.83
N ILE A 234 17.04 -2.47 -35.83
CA ILE A 234 17.15 -1.40 -36.84
C ILE A 234 18.58 -0.84 -36.96
N PRO A 235 19.30 -0.51 -35.86
CA PRO A 235 20.62 0.10 -35.98
C PRO A 235 21.62 -0.81 -36.69
N GLU A 236 21.58 -2.11 -36.40
CA GLU A 236 22.45 -3.10 -37.03
C GLU A 236 22.05 -3.34 -38.49
N ALA A 237 20.75 -3.55 -38.76
CA ALA A 237 20.24 -3.70 -40.12
C ALA A 237 20.60 -2.51 -41.02
N LEU A 238 20.44 -1.28 -40.52
CA LEU A 238 20.83 -0.07 -41.23
C LEU A 238 22.34 -0.04 -41.48
N THR A 239 23.14 -0.38 -40.48
CA THR A 239 24.62 -0.41 -40.62
C THR A 239 25.04 -1.37 -41.72
N HIS A 240 24.46 -2.56 -41.79
CA HIS A 240 24.74 -3.54 -42.86
C HIS A 240 24.29 -3.04 -44.24
N VAL A 241 23.08 -2.49 -44.35
CA VAL A 241 22.56 -1.94 -45.61
C VAL A 241 23.40 -0.76 -46.11
N MET A 242 23.81 0.14 -45.20
CA MET A 242 24.64 1.29 -45.52
C MET A 242 26.05 0.87 -45.97
N ALA A 243 26.64 -0.14 -45.31
CA ALA A 243 27.92 -0.70 -45.72
C ALA A 243 27.88 -1.27 -47.16
N LEU A 244 26.80 -1.97 -47.55
CA LEU A 244 26.60 -2.46 -48.92
C LEU A 244 26.50 -1.34 -49.97
N ASN A 245 26.13 -0.13 -49.54
CA ASN A 245 26.05 1.07 -50.36
C ASN A 245 27.28 1.98 -50.23
N GLY A 246 28.35 1.53 -49.55
CA GLY A 246 29.61 2.26 -49.43
C GLY A 246 29.59 3.38 -48.39
N GLU A 247 28.61 3.40 -47.50
CA GLU A 247 28.43 4.47 -46.51
C GLU A 247 28.95 4.07 -45.12
N LYS A 248 29.44 5.07 -44.38
CA LYS A 248 29.96 4.91 -43.00
C LYS A 248 29.07 5.66 -42.01
N PRO A 249 29.04 5.23 -40.73
CA PRO A 249 28.30 5.95 -39.68
C PRO A 249 28.63 7.45 -39.64
N ASP A 250 27.62 8.28 -39.35
CA ASP A 250 27.74 9.74 -39.32
C ASP A 250 28.65 10.22 -38.18
N PHE A 251 28.70 9.47 -37.08
CA PHE A 251 29.51 9.76 -35.90
C PHE A 251 29.85 8.48 -35.14
N ALA A 252 30.74 8.58 -34.13
CA ALA A 252 31.04 7.46 -33.24
C ALA A 252 29.79 7.03 -32.44
N PRO A 253 29.51 5.72 -32.31
CA PRO A 253 28.37 5.20 -31.54
C PRO A 253 28.20 5.86 -30.17
N ARG A 254 26.96 6.19 -29.80
CA ARG A 254 26.61 6.80 -28.50
C ARG A 254 25.66 5.92 -27.73
N GLY A 255 26.05 5.52 -26.52
CA GLY A 255 25.21 4.69 -25.65
C GLY A 255 25.09 3.23 -26.13
N ASN A 256 24.11 2.50 -25.59
CA ASN A 256 23.79 1.12 -25.96
C ASN A 256 22.34 0.80 -25.54
N LEU A 257 21.83 -0.34 -26.01
CA LEU A 257 20.48 -0.83 -25.69
C LEU A 257 20.45 -1.76 -24.45
N SER A 258 21.50 -1.77 -23.63
CA SER A 258 21.54 -2.61 -22.42
C SER A 258 20.57 -2.06 -21.36
N LEU A 259 19.90 -2.95 -20.64
CA LEU A 259 19.06 -2.56 -19.50
C LEU A 259 19.94 -1.90 -18.41
N LYS A 260 19.58 -0.67 -18.01
CA LYS A 260 20.28 0.11 -16.98
C LYS A 260 19.27 0.52 -15.90
N CYS A 261 19.23 -0.21 -14.80
CA CYS A 261 18.35 0.12 -13.69
C CYS A 261 18.92 1.33 -12.93
N TRP A 262 18.23 2.46 -12.88
CA TRP A 262 18.64 3.62 -12.06
C TRP A 262 18.09 3.57 -10.64
N PHE A 263 17.05 2.76 -10.44
CA PHE A 263 16.38 2.56 -9.16
C PHE A 263 16.30 1.06 -8.87
N ALA A 264 16.50 0.71 -7.61
CA ALA A 264 16.27 -0.63 -7.10
C ALA A 264 15.53 -0.51 -5.76
N ASN A 265 14.48 -1.29 -5.59
CA ASN A 265 13.77 -1.44 -4.33
C ASN A 265 13.07 -2.80 -4.34
N ASN A 266 13.62 -3.75 -3.58
CA ASN A 266 13.04 -5.08 -3.39
C ASN A 266 12.00 -5.11 -2.25
N ASN A 267 11.70 -3.97 -1.61
CA ASN A 267 10.83 -3.83 -0.45
C ASN A 267 11.22 -4.71 0.75
N GLY A 268 12.49 -5.09 0.85
CA GLY A 268 13.00 -6.02 1.87
C GLY A 268 12.81 -7.50 1.52
N ILE A 269 12.43 -7.81 0.29
CA ILE A 269 12.41 -9.19 -0.23
C ILE A 269 13.83 -9.54 -0.67
N GLU A 270 14.36 -10.65 -0.15
CA GLU A 270 15.63 -11.18 -0.61
C GLU A 270 15.44 -11.84 -1.98
N LEU A 271 16.11 -11.29 -3.00
CA LEU A 271 16.02 -11.78 -4.38
C LEU A 271 17.26 -12.60 -4.74
N PRO A 272 17.12 -13.65 -5.58
CA PRO A 272 18.28 -14.30 -6.19
C PRO A 272 19.16 -13.28 -6.92
N LYS A 273 20.49 -13.47 -6.90
CA LYS A 273 21.46 -12.53 -7.48
C LYS A 273 21.21 -12.24 -8.96
N GLU A 274 20.66 -13.20 -9.70
CA GLU A 274 20.34 -13.07 -11.13
C GLU A 274 19.14 -12.14 -11.38
N LEU A 275 18.30 -11.92 -10.37
CA LEU A 275 17.12 -11.06 -10.41
C LEU A 275 17.32 -9.74 -9.66
N ASP A 276 18.31 -9.69 -8.75
CA ASP A 276 18.68 -8.48 -8.00
C ASP A 276 19.63 -7.59 -8.80
N LEU A 277 19.11 -7.00 -9.87
CA LEU A 277 19.87 -6.10 -10.74
C LEU A 277 20.33 -4.87 -9.95
N ALA A 278 21.66 -4.73 -9.81
CA ALA A 278 22.25 -3.60 -9.15
C ALA A 278 21.91 -2.29 -9.87
N PRO A 279 21.48 -1.24 -9.15
CA PRO A 279 21.26 0.05 -9.75
C PRO A 279 22.60 0.62 -10.23
N VAL A 280 22.63 1.17 -11.44
CA VAL A 280 23.76 1.90 -12.01
C VAL A 280 23.52 3.40 -11.87
N GLU A 281 24.60 4.17 -11.91
CA GLU A 281 24.48 5.62 -11.92
C GLU A 281 23.73 6.09 -13.17
N ALA A 282 22.74 6.96 -12.96
CA ALA A 282 22.02 7.58 -14.07
C ALA A 282 22.93 8.55 -14.81
N ILE A 283 22.61 8.83 -16.07
CA ILE A 283 23.34 9.87 -16.82
C ILE A 283 22.91 11.27 -16.34
N GLU A 284 23.77 12.26 -16.52
CA GLU A 284 23.43 13.67 -16.28
C GLU A 284 22.27 14.12 -17.20
N PRO A 285 21.30 14.93 -16.72
CA PRO A 285 21.17 15.51 -15.37
C PRO A 285 20.35 14.64 -14.39
N TYR A 286 19.98 13.42 -14.77
CA TYR A 286 19.09 12.57 -14.00
C TYR A 286 19.74 12.05 -12.72
N ASN A 287 21.06 11.85 -12.69
CA ASN A 287 21.79 11.48 -11.47
C ASN A 287 21.55 12.48 -10.32
N GLU A 288 21.69 13.78 -10.56
CA GLU A 288 21.47 14.83 -9.58
C GLU A 288 20.00 14.87 -9.12
N GLN A 289 19.05 14.70 -10.04
CA GLN A 289 17.63 14.62 -9.70
C GLN A 289 17.32 13.42 -8.80
N ILE A 290 17.91 12.26 -9.09
CA ILE A 290 17.77 11.05 -8.27
C ILE A 290 18.40 11.24 -6.90
N LYS A 291 19.58 11.84 -6.82
CA LYS A 291 20.25 12.16 -5.55
C LYS A 291 19.36 13.04 -4.68
N ASN A 292 18.81 14.12 -5.23
CA ASN A 292 17.88 15.00 -4.52
C ASN A 292 16.59 14.28 -4.10
N LEU A 293 16.06 13.38 -4.94
CA LEU A 293 14.88 12.58 -4.61
C LEU A 293 15.14 11.54 -3.50
N ARG A 294 16.37 11.03 -3.38
CA ARG A 294 16.79 10.10 -2.31
C ARG A 294 16.90 10.80 -0.96
N LEU A 295 17.22 12.09 -0.95
CA LEU A 295 17.19 12.89 0.29
C LEU A 295 15.76 13.13 0.77
N GLN A 296 14.74 13.03 -0.09
CA GLN A 296 13.36 13.19 0.35
C GLN A 296 12.85 11.96 1.10
N VAL A 297 12.32 12.18 2.31
CA VAL A 297 11.74 11.14 3.16
C VAL A 297 10.22 11.26 3.25
N GLY A 298 9.57 10.13 3.54
CA GLY A 298 8.13 10.05 3.73
C GLY A 298 7.35 9.79 2.45
N ALA A 299 6.24 9.08 2.62
CA ALA A 299 5.31 8.73 1.56
C ALA A 299 4.38 9.89 1.21
N GLN A 300 4.06 10.00 -0.08
CA GLN A 300 2.93 10.79 -0.57
C GLN A 300 1.92 9.83 -1.19
N PHE A 301 0.76 9.68 -0.57
CA PHE A 301 -0.28 8.79 -1.06
C PHE A 301 -1.26 9.54 -1.94
N SER A 302 -1.70 8.89 -3.02
CA SER A 302 -2.87 9.37 -3.77
C SER A 302 -4.11 9.22 -2.90
N ARG A 303 -4.91 10.28 -2.77
CA ARG A 303 -6.13 10.23 -1.96
C ARG A 303 -7.26 9.50 -2.68
N GLU A 304 -7.99 8.66 -1.95
CA GLU A 304 -9.03 7.76 -2.44
C GLU A 304 -10.21 7.67 -1.46
N THR A 305 -11.37 7.22 -1.93
CA THR A 305 -12.50 6.91 -1.03
C THR A 305 -12.23 5.57 -0.35
N LEU A 306 -12.26 5.55 0.98
CA LEU A 306 -11.93 4.35 1.78
C LEU A 306 -13.15 3.73 2.50
N LYS A 307 -14.35 4.00 2.01
CA LYS A 307 -15.56 3.24 2.40
C LYS A 307 -15.39 1.82 1.86
N ASP A 308 -15.38 0.82 2.74
CA ASP A 308 -15.10 -0.59 2.43
C ASP A 308 -13.75 -0.89 1.75
N ALA A 309 -12.81 0.07 1.75
CA ALA A 309 -11.45 -0.08 1.22
C ALA A 309 -10.42 0.36 2.26
N SER A 310 -9.19 -0.12 2.16
CA SER A 310 -8.09 0.24 3.06
C SER A 310 -6.73 -0.08 2.44
N GLY A 311 -5.76 0.78 2.67
CA GLY A 311 -4.34 0.51 2.48
C GLY A 311 -3.68 -0.18 3.68
N ALA A 312 -4.37 -0.25 4.82
CA ALA A 312 -3.89 -0.87 6.05
C ALA A 312 -4.34 -2.32 6.23
N SER A 313 -5.63 -2.63 6.02
CA SER A 313 -6.16 -3.98 6.24
C SER A 313 -6.92 -4.55 5.05
N ARG A 314 -6.91 -5.89 4.92
CA ARG A 314 -7.70 -6.59 3.90
C ARG A 314 -8.15 -7.96 4.39
N MET A 315 -9.19 -8.48 3.75
CA MET A 315 -9.58 -9.88 3.90
C MET A 315 -9.05 -10.66 2.69
N ASP A 316 -8.32 -11.76 2.93
CA ASP A 316 -7.93 -12.65 1.84
C ASP A 316 -9.19 -13.35 1.29
N PRO A 317 -9.54 -13.20 0.00
CA PRO A 317 -10.77 -13.76 -0.55
C PRO A 317 -10.77 -15.30 -0.60
N LYS A 318 -9.60 -15.94 -0.60
CA LYS A 318 -9.46 -17.40 -0.65
C LYS A 318 -9.46 -18.01 0.74
N THR A 319 -8.63 -17.49 1.63
CA THR A 319 -8.45 -18.07 2.98
C THR A 319 -9.43 -17.51 4.00
N GLN A 320 -10.02 -16.34 3.73
CA GLN A 320 -10.85 -15.58 4.67
C GLN A 320 -10.10 -15.24 5.98
N VAL A 321 -8.77 -15.21 5.91
CA VAL A 321 -7.91 -14.71 6.99
C VAL A 321 -7.60 -13.26 6.69
N SER A 322 -7.80 -12.40 7.68
CA SER A 322 -7.52 -10.97 7.56
C SER A 322 -6.01 -10.71 7.64
N GLN A 323 -5.59 -9.59 7.04
CA GLN A 323 -4.22 -9.14 7.03
C GLN A 323 -4.15 -7.67 7.40
N ILE A 324 -3.05 -7.27 8.03
CA ILE A 324 -2.66 -5.89 8.29
C ILE A 324 -1.29 -5.64 7.67
N HIS A 325 -1.14 -4.63 6.81
CA HIS A 325 0.09 -4.30 6.07
C HIS A 325 0.76 -5.52 5.39
N ASN A 326 -0.05 -6.42 4.82
CA ASN A 326 0.33 -7.72 4.23
C ASN A 326 0.80 -8.82 5.19
N THR A 327 0.73 -8.61 6.50
CA THR A 327 0.95 -9.64 7.52
C THR A 327 -0.37 -10.30 7.90
N SER A 328 -0.44 -11.63 7.85
CA SER A 328 -1.59 -12.41 8.32
C SER A 328 -1.83 -12.17 9.81
N ILE A 329 -3.09 -12.09 10.26
CA ILE A 329 -3.38 -12.05 11.70
C ILE A 329 -2.84 -13.28 12.45
N LEU A 330 -2.62 -14.41 11.76
CA LEU A 330 -2.00 -15.62 12.32
C LEU A 330 -0.50 -15.41 12.60
N ASP A 331 0.18 -14.65 11.76
CA ASP A 331 1.58 -14.30 11.96
C ASP A 331 1.68 -13.20 13.01
N ALA A 332 0.76 -12.22 12.97
CA ALA A 332 0.67 -11.15 13.96
C ALA A 332 0.37 -11.67 15.37
N SER A 333 -0.35 -12.81 15.52
CA SER A 333 -0.59 -13.43 16.83
C SER A 333 0.68 -14.00 17.49
N GLN A 334 1.76 -14.18 16.73
CA GLN A 334 3.05 -14.58 17.30
C GLN A 334 3.91 -13.39 17.74
N LYS A 335 3.41 -12.16 17.58
CA LYS A 335 4.11 -10.91 17.92
C LYS A 335 3.50 -10.27 19.16
N SER A 336 4.34 -9.61 19.95
CA SER A 336 3.90 -8.94 21.17
C SER A 336 2.93 -7.78 20.89
N PHE A 337 2.24 -7.33 21.93
CA PHE A 337 1.28 -6.23 21.81
C PHE A 337 1.95 -4.96 21.29
N GLU A 338 3.09 -4.58 21.87
CA GLU A 338 3.88 -3.43 21.42
C GLU A 338 4.45 -3.60 20.01
N GLU A 339 4.89 -4.80 19.63
CA GLU A 339 5.38 -5.08 18.27
C GLU A 339 4.27 -4.84 17.23
N ASN A 340 3.04 -5.30 17.54
CA ASN A 340 1.89 -5.10 16.67
C ASN A 340 1.42 -3.64 16.63
N LEU A 341 1.50 -2.89 17.74
CA LEU A 341 1.23 -1.45 17.75
C LEU A 341 2.23 -0.69 16.86
N VAL A 342 3.52 -1.00 16.95
CA VAL A 342 4.54 -0.41 16.07
C VAL A 342 4.27 -0.79 14.61
N HIS A 343 4.06 -2.07 14.32
CA HIS A 343 3.80 -2.55 12.96
C HIS A 343 2.55 -1.90 12.34
N ALA A 344 1.48 -1.72 13.11
CA ALA A 344 0.27 -1.03 12.67
C ALA A 344 0.54 0.41 12.23
N MET A 345 1.46 1.10 12.88
CA MET A 345 1.78 2.51 12.60
C MET A 345 2.92 2.70 11.61
N THR A 346 3.89 1.79 11.57
CA THR A 346 5.12 1.94 10.76
C THR A 346 5.18 0.98 9.57
N LYS A 347 4.27 0.01 9.48
CA LYS A 347 4.25 -1.05 8.44
C LYS A 347 5.51 -1.95 8.49
N LYS A 348 6.21 -1.96 9.62
CA LYS A 348 7.40 -2.80 9.88
C LYS A 348 7.44 -3.17 11.36
N TYR A 349 7.77 -4.42 11.66
CA TYR A 349 8.05 -4.82 13.04
C TYR A 349 9.36 -4.16 13.53
N PRO A 350 9.42 -3.74 14.81
CA PRO A 350 10.64 -3.15 15.36
C PRO A 350 11.76 -4.18 15.50
N SER A 351 13.01 -3.71 15.58
CA SER A 351 14.15 -4.50 16.07
C SER A 351 13.95 -4.83 17.56
N ASP A 352 14.79 -5.70 18.13
CA ASP A 352 14.77 -5.96 19.58
C ASP A 352 15.04 -4.68 20.40
N PHE A 353 15.97 -3.85 19.93
CA PHE A 353 16.26 -2.54 20.52
C PHE A 353 15.05 -1.59 20.41
N GLY A 354 14.47 -1.47 19.21
CA GLY A 354 13.27 -0.67 18.98
C GLY A 354 12.08 -1.12 19.82
N ARG A 355 11.86 -2.43 19.98
CA ARG A 355 10.83 -2.99 20.87
C ARG A 355 11.08 -2.57 22.32
N GLY A 356 12.32 -2.63 22.78
CA GLY A 356 12.72 -2.16 24.11
C GLY A 356 12.40 -0.69 24.33
N LEU A 357 12.76 0.19 23.39
CA LEU A 357 12.46 1.63 23.47
C LEU A 357 10.95 1.91 23.58
N ILE A 358 10.14 1.20 22.80
CA ILE A 358 8.68 1.39 22.82
C ILE A 358 8.06 0.86 24.11
N ASN A 359 8.59 -0.22 24.69
CA ASN A 359 8.18 -0.65 26.03
C ASN A 359 8.44 0.45 27.09
N LEU A 360 9.60 1.10 27.07
CA LEU A 360 9.90 2.22 27.99
C LEU A 360 8.85 3.33 27.86
N VAL A 361 8.58 3.76 26.63
CA VAL A 361 7.66 4.86 26.34
C VAL A 361 6.23 4.54 26.75
N LEU A 362 5.71 3.37 26.36
CA LEU A 362 4.33 3.00 26.63
C LEU A 362 4.09 2.76 28.12
N ASN A 363 5.03 2.10 28.81
CA ASN A 363 4.93 1.87 30.25
C ASN A 363 5.02 3.16 31.05
N ALA A 364 5.81 4.15 30.62
CA ALA A 364 5.95 5.41 31.33
C ALA A 364 4.64 6.22 31.40
N TYR A 365 3.71 5.99 30.45
CA TYR A 365 2.40 6.63 30.44
C TYR A 365 1.25 5.76 30.96
N VAL A 366 1.49 4.52 31.43
CA VAL A 366 0.37 3.64 31.82
C VAL A 366 -0.26 4.03 33.16
N ASN A 367 0.51 4.60 34.08
CA ASN A 367 -0.02 5.05 35.35
C ASN A 367 -0.75 6.38 35.18
N GLN A 368 -2.05 6.40 35.47
CA GLN A 368 -2.93 7.57 35.34
C GLN A 368 -3.30 8.16 36.71
N HIS A 369 -2.54 7.83 37.77
CA HIS A 369 -2.77 8.38 39.11
C HIS A 369 -2.71 9.92 39.08
N GLY A 370 -3.75 10.59 39.59
CA GLY A 370 -3.85 12.05 39.61
C GLY A 370 -4.22 12.68 38.27
N GLU A 371 -4.37 11.90 37.19
CA GLU A 371 -4.73 12.41 35.87
C GLU A 371 -6.26 12.51 35.68
N PRO A 372 -6.77 13.55 34.99
CA PRO A 372 -8.20 13.67 34.69
C PRO A 372 -8.78 12.50 33.88
N THR A 373 -7.93 11.79 33.13
CA THR A 373 -8.29 10.59 32.36
C THR A 373 -8.80 9.47 33.26
N LEU A 374 -8.13 9.20 34.38
CA LEU A 374 -8.55 8.20 35.36
C LEU A 374 -9.85 8.63 36.03
N MET A 375 -9.96 9.91 36.42
CA MET A 375 -11.19 10.44 37.01
C MET A 375 -12.40 10.26 36.08
N ALA A 376 -12.24 10.54 34.78
CA ALA A 376 -13.30 10.36 33.79
C ALA A 376 -13.66 8.89 33.59
N ALA A 377 -12.67 8.00 33.55
CA ALA A 377 -12.90 6.56 33.48
C ALA A 377 -13.65 6.04 34.71
N GLU A 378 -13.25 6.43 35.92
CA GLU A 378 -13.93 6.04 37.16
C GLU A 378 -15.35 6.57 37.22
N ALA A 379 -15.58 7.84 36.88
CA ALA A 379 -16.92 8.40 36.83
C ALA A 379 -17.81 7.61 35.86
N SER A 380 -17.29 7.25 34.68
CA SER A 380 -18.00 6.41 33.72
C SER A 380 -18.28 5.01 34.28
N ARG A 381 -17.27 4.36 34.87
CA ARG A 381 -17.36 3.01 35.43
C ARG A 381 -18.34 2.92 36.60
N ALA A 382 -18.31 3.88 37.52
CA ALA A 382 -19.20 3.97 38.67
C ALA A 382 -20.67 4.11 38.27
N ASN A 383 -20.95 4.67 37.10
CA ASN A 383 -22.30 4.78 36.54
C ASN A 383 -22.74 3.53 35.76
N GLY A 384 -21.96 2.44 35.82
CA GLY A 384 -22.31 1.16 35.20
C GLY A 384 -22.12 1.11 33.68
N ASN A 385 -21.35 2.04 33.12
CA ASN A 385 -21.05 2.04 31.70
C ASN A 385 -20.18 0.83 31.29
N SER A 386 -20.37 0.39 30.05
CA SER A 386 -19.56 -0.65 29.44
C SER A 386 -18.10 -0.22 29.23
N PRO A 387 -17.14 -1.17 29.16
CA PRO A 387 -15.71 -0.87 28.98
C PRO A 387 -15.38 0.10 27.83
N ASN A 388 -16.00 -0.05 26.65
CA ASN A 388 -15.76 0.87 25.53
C ASN A 388 -16.15 2.32 25.85
N THR A 389 -17.21 2.53 26.63
CA THR A 389 -17.66 3.85 27.08
C THR A 389 -16.75 4.40 28.18
N VAL A 390 -16.24 3.55 29.07
CA VAL A 390 -15.24 3.91 30.09
C VAL A 390 -13.94 4.39 29.42
N LEU A 391 -13.39 3.60 28.50
CA LEU A 391 -12.19 3.99 27.75
C LEU A 391 -12.43 5.25 26.90
N SER A 392 -13.61 5.38 26.28
CA SER A 392 -13.98 6.58 25.51
C SER A 392 -13.98 7.85 26.36
N ALA A 393 -14.47 7.79 27.59
CA ALA A 393 -14.48 8.93 28.51
C ALA A 393 -13.04 9.43 28.77
N ALA A 394 -12.10 8.52 29.06
CA ALA A 394 -10.69 8.88 29.26
C ALA A 394 -10.05 9.42 27.96
N VAL A 395 -10.21 8.71 26.84
CA VAL A 395 -9.59 9.08 25.55
C VAL A 395 -10.11 10.42 25.03
N SER A 396 -11.33 10.83 25.38
CA SER A 396 -11.86 12.16 25.03
C SER A 396 -11.02 13.31 25.56
N ILE A 397 -10.28 13.10 26.66
CA ILE A 397 -9.43 14.09 27.31
C ILE A 397 -7.99 14.06 26.75
N VAL A 398 -7.57 12.96 26.10
CA VAL A 398 -6.24 12.80 25.49
C VAL A 398 -6.15 13.51 24.13
N GLY A 399 -6.50 14.79 24.10
CA GLY A 399 -6.41 15.63 22.91
C GLY A 399 -4.96 15.95 22.51
N LYS A 400 -4.78 16.54 21.32
CA LYS A 400 -3.46 16.87 20.75
C LYS A 400 -2.51 17.61 21.70
N LYS A 401 -3.04 18.55 22.50
CA LYS A 401 -2.26 19.32 23.48
C LYS A 401 -1.55 18.47 24.53
N THR A 402 -2.08 17.28 24.83
CA THR A 402 -1.47 16.38 25.81
C THR A 402 -0.16 15.74 25.32
N ALA A 403 0.11 15.77 24.01
CA ALA A 403 1.31 15.22 23.38
C ALA A 403 2.06 16.27 22.54
N GLU A 404 1.66 17.56 22.61
CA GLU A 404 2.14 18.62 21.72
C GLU A 404 3.67 18.81 21.80
N LYS A 405 4.25 18.75 23.01
CA LYS A 405 5.69 18.87 23.21
C LYS A 405 6.47 17.71 22.57
N ALA A 406 6.04 16.47 22.80
CA ALA A 406 6.65 15.31 22.16
C ALA A 406 6.49 15.32 20.64
N MET A 407 5.32 15.74 20.13
CA MET A 407 5.10 15.91 18.68
C MET A 407 5.99 17.02 18.10
N ALA A 408 6.17 18.13 18.80
CA ALA A 408 7.08 19.20 18.39
C ALA A 408 8.54 18.70 18.35
N ALA A 409 8.95 17.88 19.33
CA ALA A 409 10.26 17.24 19.32
C ALA A 409 10.42 16.28 18.14
N SER A 410 9.41 15.45 17.82
CA SER A 410 9.44 14.61 16.62
C SER A 410 9.53 15.42 15.33
N SER A 411 8.83 16.57 15.27
CA SER A 411 8.91 17.49 14.13
C SER A 411 10.31 18.10 13.99
N ALA A 412 10.93 18.53 15.10
CA ALA A 412 12.28 19.08 15.11
C ALA A 412 13.32 18.02 14.69
N LEU A 413 13.24 16.79 15.23
CA LEU A 413 14.11 15.68 14.79
C LEU A 413 13.93 15.38 13.30
N LEU A 414 12.69 15.38 12.80
CA LEU A 414 12.42 15.20 11.38
C LEU A 414 13.04 16.32 10.55
N GLU A 415 12.88 17.60 10.93
CA GLU A 415 13.42 18.73 10.18
C GLU A 415 14.95 18.71 10.10
N LEU A 416 15.60 18.34 11.20
CA LEU A 416 17.05 18.24 11.31
C LEU A 416 17.64 17.09 10.48
N PHE A 417 16.97 15.94 10.44
CA PHE A 417 17.51 14.73 9.81
C PHE A 417 16.95 14.43 8.42
N LYS A 418 15.82 15.03 8.00
CA LYS A 418 15.13 14.63 6.75
C LYS A 418 15.97 14.79 5.48
N LEU A 419 16.97 15.66 5.46
CA LEU A 419 17.85 15.87 4.30
C LEU A 419 19.24 15.24 4.46
N THR A 420 19.45 14.39 5.47
CA THR A 420 20.72 13.70 5.67
C THR A 420 20.73 12.35 4.95
N GLU A 421 21.92 11.75 4.86
CA GLU A 421 22.14 10.40 4.33
C GLU A 421 21.96 9.30 5.39
N MET A 422 21.43 9.64 6.58
CA MET A 422 21.18 8.65 7.63
C MET A 422 20.03 7.70 7.22
N ASP A 423 20.37 6.45 6.93
CA ASP A 423 19.40 5.42 6.58
C ASP A 423 18.96 4.57 7.77
N ASP A 424 19.89 4.15 8.62
CA ASP A 424 19.63 3.32 9.80
C ASP A 424 19.87 4.13 11.09
N PRO A 425 18.83 4.40 11.90
CA PRO A 425 18.98 5.15 13.14
C PRO A 425 19.67 4.35 14.27
N GLU A 426 19.88 3.04 14.10
CA GLU A 426 20.57 2.18 15.07
C GLU A 426 22.08 2.04 14.74
N ALA A 427 22.51 2.52 13.58
CA ALA A 427 23.91 2.56 13.17
C ALA A 427 24.62 3.84 13.64
N ALA A 428 25.95 3.88 13.53
CA ALA A 428 26.72 5.09 13.80
C ALA A 428 26.51 6.14 12.70
N PHE A 429 26.31 7.39 13.09
CA PHE A 429 26.15 8.53 12.17
C PHE A 429 26.79 9.78 12.79
N ASP A 430 27.53 10.57 12.01
CA ASP A 430 28.14 11.82 12.50
C ASP A 430 27.08 12.94 12.55
N THR A 431 26.79 13.43 13.75
CA THR A 431 25.74 14.43 14.01
C THR A 431 26.28 15.85 14.14
N LYS A 432 27.57 16.11 13.90
CA LYS A 432 28.18 17.45 14.09
C LYS A 432 27.45 18.57 13.34
N ASP A 433 27.20 18.37 12.05
CA ASP A 433 26.52 19.37 11.21
C ASP A 433 25.07 19.58 11.67
N VAL A 434 24.42 18.52 12.15
CA VAL A 434 23.04 18.56 12.66
C VAL A 434 22.98 19.30 14.00
N LEU A 435 23.96 19.10 14.89
CA LEU A 435 24.07 19.79 16.18
C LEU A 435 24.20 21.31 16.00
N GLN A 436 24.91 21.77 14.99
CA GLN A 436 25.04 23.20 14.70
C GLN A 436 23.69 23.83 14.30
N ALA A 437 22.86 23.10 13.55
CA ALA A 437 21.53 23.56 13.14
C ALA A 437 20.46 23.46 14.25
N ALA A 438 20.71 22.65 15.29
CA ALA A 438 19.73 22.33 16.33
C ALA A 438 19.44 23.46 17.33
N ALA A 439 20.25 24.53 17.37
CA ALA A 439 20.11 25.63 18.31
C ALA A 439 18.71 26.28 18.28
N ALA A 440 18.05 26.30 17.12
CA ALA A 440 16.69 26.84 16.95
C ALA A 440 15.59 26.01 17.66
N HIS A 441 15.89 24.79 18.09
CA HIS A 441 14.94 23.86 18.72
C HIS A 441 15.22 23.63 20.21
N LYS A 442 16.01 24.49 20.85
CA LYS A 442 16.43 24.34 22.26
C LYS A 442 15.26 24.11 23.22
N ASP A 443 14.22 24.93 23.12
CA ASP A 443 13.05 24.89 24.01
C ASP A 443 12.15 23.65 23.79
N VAL A 444 12.38 22.92 22.71
CA VAL A 444 11.65 21.70 22.37
C VAL A 444 12.32 20.47 22.99
N PHE A 445 13.66 20.44 23.00
CA PHE A 445 14.43 19.28 23.48
C PHE A 445 14.78 19.35 24.97
N LEU A 446 14.96 20.56 25.50
CA LEU A 446 15.42 20.78 26.87
C LEU A 446 14.29 21.28 27.76
N THR A 447 14.36 20.94 29.05
CA THR A 447 13.46 21.44 30.08
C THR A 447 14.20 22.31 31.08
N SER A 448 13.53 23.33 31.61
CA SER A 448 14.03 24.22 32.66
C SER A 448 13.77 23.70 34.08
N GLY A 449 12.92 22.67 34.24
CA GLY A 449 12.59 22.05 35.53
C GLY A 449 13.15 20.63 35.67
N GLU A 450 12.94 20.02 36.85
CA GLU A 450 13.25 18.60 37.05
C GLU A 450 12.21 17.72 36.36
N ASP A 451 12.68 16.79 35.52
CA ASP A 451 11.88 15.71 34.94
C ASP A 451 12.40 14.40 35.51
N HIS A 452 11.69 13.81 36.46
CA HIS A 452 12.14 12.60 37.16
C HIS A 452 12.08 11.34 36.27
N CYS A 453 11.35 11.38 35.15
CA CYS A 453 11.22 10.25 34.24
C CYS A 453 12.32 10.24 33.18
N ALA A 454 12.80 11.40 32.74
CA ALA A 454 13.80 11.50 31.69
C ALA A 454 15.13 10.78 32.02
N PRO A 455 15.74 10.95 33.22
CA PRO A 455 16.97 10.23 33.59
C PRO A 455 16.78 8.71 33.62
N LEU A 456 15.64 8.22 34.14
CA LEU A 456 15.31 6.80 34.19
C LEU A 456 15.18 6.21 32.78
N MET A 457 14.47 6.90 31.89
CA MET A 457 14.31 6.47 30.50
C MET A 457 15.65 6.46 29.75
N LEU A 458 16.51 7.46 30.00
CA LEU A 458 17.83 7.53 29.39
C LEU A 458 18.76 6.41 29.86
N GLU A 459 18.78 6.15 31.17
CA GLU A 459 19.56 5.04 31.74
C GLU A 459 19.06 3.70 31.18
N ALA A 460 17.74 3.48 31.16
CA ALA A 460 17.15 2.26 30.62
C ALA A 460 17.45 2.10 29.12
N ALA A 461 17.30 3.16 28.32
CA ALA A 461 17.59 3.13 26.89
C ALA A 461 19.06 2.79 26.60
N SER A 462 20.01 3.33 27.38
CA SER A 462 21.44 3.05 27.18
C SER A 462 21.84 1.60 27.47
N LYS A 463 21.06 0.88 28.30
CA LYS A 463 21.24 -0.57 28.54
C LYS A 463 20.70 -1.44 27.39
N LEU A 464 19.81 -0.91 26.56
CA LEU A 464 19.21 -1.65 25.45
C LEU A 464 20.06 -1.60 24.18
N GLY A 465 20.72 -0.47 23.91
CA GLY A 465 21.48 -0.24 22.68
C GLY A 465 21.72 1.24 22.39
N SER A 466 22.02 1.56 21.13
CA SER A 466 22.31 2.93 20.68
C SER A 466 21.34 3.38 19.59
N SER A 467 20.96 4.65 19.66
CA SER A 467 20.17 5.33 18.62
C SER A 467 20.82 6.66 18.31
N VAL A 468 20.95 6.99 17.01
CA VAL A 468 21.45 8.29 16.55
C VAL A 468 20.66 9.43 17.20
N PHE A 469 19.34 9.31 17.34
CA PHE A 469 18.51 10.35 17.93
C PHE A 469 18.75 10.52 19.44
N PHE A 470 18.97 9.42 20.17
CA PHE A 470 19.30 9.50 21.60
C PHE A 470 20.69 10.11 21.80
N THR A 471 21.69 9.65 21.03
CA THR A 471 23.05 10.20 21.08
C THR A 471 23.06 11.69 20.72
N PHE A 472 22.37 12.07 19.65
CA PHE A 472 22.19 13.46 19.25
C PHE A 472 21.60 14.31 20.39
N LEU A 473 20.51 13.86 21.03
CA LEU A 473 19.88 14.58 22.13
C LEU A 473 20.83 14.72 23.34
N GLN A 474 21.56 13.67 23.69
CA GLN A 474 22.55 13.71 24.77
C GLN A 474 23.67 14.71 24.50
N ASP A 475 24.20 14.73 23.28
CA ASP A 475 25.27 15.64 22.91
C ASP A 475 24.79 17.08 22.79
N PHE A 476 23.57 17.28 22.28
CA PHE A 476 22.91 18.59 22.27
C PHE A 476 22.69 19.13 23.70
N ALA A 477 22.21 18.30 24.61
CA ALA A 477 22.00 18.68 26.01
C ALA A 477 23.30 19.07 26.72
N LYS A 478 24.40 18.33 26.46
CA LYS A 478 25.74 18.67 26.97
C LYS A 478 26.23 20.01 26.41
N GLN A 479 26.07 20.24 25.10
CA GLN A 479 26.49 21.48 24.43
C GLN A 479 25.74 22.70 24.99
N GLU A 480 24.42 22.58 25.16
CA GLU A 480 23.55 23.66 25.63
C GLU A 480 23.49 23.80 27.16
N LYS A 481 24.17 22.89 27.90
CA LYS A 481 24.19 22.80 29.36
C LYS A 481 22.77 22.74 29.96
N GLY A 482 21.89 21.93 29.36
CA GLY A 482 20.51 21.76 29.82
C GLY A 482 20.12 20.31 30.07
N ASN A 483 18.94 20.12 30.65
CA ASN A 483 18.39 18.79 30.94
C ASN A 483 17.40 18.37 29.84
N LEU A 484 17.44 17.11 29.43
CA LEU A 484 16.49 16.55 28.47
C LEU A 484 15.10 16.39 29.10
N SER A 485 14.06 16.63 28.30
CA SER A 485 12.68 16.32 28.68
C SER A 485 12.30 14.88 28.33
N MET A 486 11.34 14.30 29.05
CA MET A 486 10.73 13.02 28.70
C MET A 486 10.10 13.10 27.31
N ASP A 487 9.46 14.22 26.96
CA ASP A 487 8.87 14.46 25.64
C ASP A 487 9.89 14.31 24.50
N ALA A 488 11.11 14.80 24.68
CA ALA A 488 12.19 14.66 23.69
C ALA A 488 12.66 13.21 23.55
N LEU A 489 12.76 12.46 24.66
CA LEU A 489 13.13 11.05 24.63
C LEU A 489 12.04 10.16 24.02
N VAL A 490 10.77 10.46 24.30
CA VAL A 490 9.61 9.81 23.66
C VAL A 490 9.62 10.06 22.16
N ALA A 491 9.88 11.31 21.75
CA ALA A 491 10.04 11.65 20.34
C ALA A 491 11.19 10.89 19.68
N ALA A 492 12.34 10.80 20.32
CA ALA A 492 13.49 10.05 19.83
C ALA A 492 13.18 8.55 19.67
N ALA A 493 12.53 7.93 20.65
CA ALA A 493 12.13 6.52 20.59
C ALA A 493 11.19 6.22 19.41
N TRP A 494 10.13 7.01 19.24
CA TRP A 494 9.21 6.86 18.12
C TRP A 494 9.89 7.15 16.77
N THR A 495 10.79 8.14 16.73
CA THR A 495 11.55 8.46 15.51
C THR A 495 12.50 7.32 15.14
N THR A 496 13.20 6.71 16.10
CA THR A 496 14.06 5.53 15.87
C THR A 496 13.29 4.39 15.21
N VAL A 497 12.13 3.99 15.76
CA VAL A 497 11.40 2.84 15.20
C VAL A 497 10.74 3.14 13.85
N ALA A 498 10.40 4.40 13.59
CA ALA A 498 9.68 4.80 12.39
C ALA A 498 10.59 5.27 11.25
N TRP A 499 11.84 5.66 11.53
CA TRP A 499 12.77 6.18 10.53
C TRP A 499 12.99 5.25 9.34
N PRO A 500 13.21 3.93 9.52
CA PRO A 500 13.40 3.03 8.37
C PRO A 500 12.18 3.02 7.44
N SER A 501 10.97 3.06 8.01
CA SER A 501 9.73 3.12 7.24
C SER A 501 9.51 4.48 6.57
N LEU A 502 9.97 5.57 7.17
CA LEU A 502 9.94 6.91 6.59
C LEU A 502 10.91 7.01 5.39
N ARG A 503 12.15 6.54 5.53
CA ARG A 503 13.17 6.48 4.47
C ARG A 503 12.71 5.63 3.30
N GLN A 504 12.08 4.49 3.58
CA GLN A 504 11.49 3.59 2.57
C GLN A 504 10.16 4.12 1.99
N LYS A 505 9.73 5.33 2.34
CA LYS A 505 8.48 5.96 1.88
C LYS A 505 7.25 5.06 2.10
N LYS A 506 7.21 4.35 3.23
CA LYS A 506 6.07 3.52 3.67
C LYS A 506 5.06 4.28 4.52
N ILE A 507 5.51 5.30 5.25
CA ILE A 507 4.69 6.18 6.08
C ILE A 507 4.93 7.64 5.72
N SER A 508 3.98 8.53 6.02
CA SER A 508 4.14 9.97 5.79
C SER A 508 4.93 10.65 6.91
N GLN A 509 5.44 11.85 6.64
CA GLN A 509 6.03 12.72 7.65
C GLN A 509 5.02 13.06 8.78
N THR A 510 3.76 13.30 8.42
CA THR A 510 2.66 13.54 9.37
C THR A 510 2.47 12.37 10.33
N THR A 511 2.61 11.14 9.84
CA THR A 511 2.49 9.94 10.67
C THR A 511 3.57 9.91 11.74
N LEU A 512 4.84 10.09 11.35
CA LEU A 512 5.97 10.12 12.28
C LEU A 512 5.77 11.16 13.39
N VAL A 513 5.37 12.39 13.02
CA VAL A 513 5.13 13.47 13.98
C VAL A 513 3.97 13.14 14.94
N ALA A 514 2.97 12.39 14.51
CA ALA A 514 1.82 12.03 15.33
C ALA A 514 2.05 10.82 16.27
N LEU A 515 3.10 10.01 16.05
CA LEU A 515 3.35 8.78 16.82
C LEU A 515 3.35 8.96 18.35
N PRO A 516 3.96 10.02 18.93
CA PRO A 516 3.88 10.25 20.37
C PRO A 516 2.44 10.37 20.89
N TRP A 517 1.54 10.96 20.10
CA TRP A 517 0.14 11.09 20.47
C TRP A 517 -0.60 9.75 20.43
N TYR A 518 -0.36 8.93 19.41
CA TYR A 518 -0.86 7.55 19.36
C TYR A 518 -0.36 6.72 20.55
N GLY A 519 0.94 6.79 20.85
CA GLY A 519 1.55 6.10 21.99
C GLY A 519 0.92 6.48 23.33
N LYS A 520 0.64 7.78 23.54
CA LYS A 520 -0.05 8.26 24.74
C LYS A 520 -1.49 7.72 24.83
N ILE A 521 -2.23 7.70 23.72
CA ILE A 521 -3.58 7.11 23.68
C ILE A 521 -3.54 5.61 24.00
N PHE A 522 -2.61 4.86 23.41
CA PHE A 522 -2.45 3.42 23.69
C PHE A 522 -2.21 3.16 25.19
N SER A 523 -1.29 3.94 25.78
CA SER A 523 -0.93 3.83 27.18
C SER A 523 -2.07 4.23 28.11
N THR A 524 -2.82 5.30 27.79
CA THR A 524 -4.02 5.68 28.54
C THR A 524 -5.10 4.61 28.46
N MET A 525 -5.37 4.06 27.27
CA MET A 525 -6.38 3.00 27.11
C MET A 525 -6.04 1.76 27.96
N VAL A 526 -4.77 1.36 28.02
CA VAL A 526 -4.32 0.28 28.89
C VAL A 526 -4.40 0.67 30.36
N GLY A 527 -3.91 1.87 30.70
CA GLY A 527 -3.89 2.39 32.06
C GLY A 527 -5.27 2.45 32.69
N VAL A 528 -6.22 3.16 32.06
CA VAL A 528 -7.58 3.30 32.58
C VAL A 528 -8.43 2.05 32.43
N GLY A 529 -7.93 1.00 31.77
CA GLY A 529 -8.53 -0.33 31.83
C GLY A 529 -8.50 -0.90 33.25
N ALA A 530 -7.49 -0.53 34.04
CA ALA A 530 -7.43 -0.82 35.47
C ALA A 530 -8.31 0.17 36.27
N PRO A 531 -8.93 -0.27 37.37
CA PRO A 531 -9.61 0.62 38.30
C PRO A 531 -8.61 1.46 39.11
N ALA A 532 -9.05 2.61 39.62
CA ALA A 532 -8.23 3.56 40.38
C ALA A 532 -7.52 2.95 41.59
N GLU A 533 -8.09 1.89 42.19
CA GLU A 533 -7.47 1.12 43.28
C GLU A 533 -6.10 0.51 42.91
N ARG A 534 -5.85 0.32 41.61
CA ARG A 534 -4.59 -0.22 41.07
C ARG A 534 -3.62 0.88 40.63
N HIS A 535 -3.96 2.14 40.85
CA HIS A 535 -3.10 3.29 40.59
C HIS A 535 -2.65 3.91 41.91
N ALA A 536 -1.35 4.17 42.04
CA ALA A 536 -0.80 4.95 43.12
C ALA A 536 0.23 5.95 42.57
N GLU A 537 0.69 6.88 43.40
CA GLU A 537 1.64 7.93 43.02
C GLU A 537 2.89 7.37 42.31
N ASP A 538 3.44 6.24 42.79
CA ASP A 538 4.67 5.65 42.27
C ASP A 538 4.54 4.18 41.84
N SER A 539 3.31 3.66 41.70
CA SER A 539 3.08 2.27 41.29
C SER A 539 1.82 2.08 40.46
N PHE A 540 1.83 1.03 39.63
CA PHE A 540 0.71 0.58 38.83
C PHE A 540 0.53 -0.93 39.01
N CYS A 541 -0.69 -1.37 39.30
CA CYS A 541 -1.03 -2.76 39.62
C CYS A 541 -0.10 -3.40 40.66
N GLY A 542 0.30 -2.63 41.68
CA GLY A 542 1.18 -3.09 42.76
C GLY A 542 2.68 -3.11 42.43
N VAL A 543 3.09 -2.76 41.21
CA VAL A 543 4.51 -2.70 40.79
C VAL A 543 4.99 -1.26 40.71
N LYS A 544 6.15 -0.97 41.30
CA LYS A 544 6.73 0.39 41.30
C LYS A 544 7.11 0.80 39.88
N MET A 545 6.86 2.06 39.52
CA MET A 545 7.11 2.56 38.16
C MET A 545 8.59 2.45 37.76
N LYS A 546 9.51 2.63 38.71
CA LYS A 546 10.96 2.45 38.51
C LYS A 546 11.36 1.02 38.08
N ASP A 547 10.54 0.03 38.45
CA ASP A 547 10.76 -1.38 38.11
C ASP A 547 9.94 -1.77 36.88
N LEU A 548 8.72 -1.24 36.74
CA LEU A 548 7.83 -1.50 35.61
C LEU A 548 8.39 -0.95 34.30
N ILE A 549 8.77 0.32 34.25
CA ILE A 549 9.20 1.00 33.02
C ILE A 549 10.36 0.27 32.33
N PRO A 550 11.49 -0.04 32.99
CA PRO A 550 12.64 -0.65 32.33
C PRO A 550 12.51 -2.16 32.11
N ASN A 551 11.71 -2.88 32.90
CA ASN A 551 11.77 -4.35 32.94
C ASN A 551 10.54 -5.07 32.36
N PHE A 552 9.41 -4.38 32.15
CA PHE A 552 8.17 -5.03 31.71
C PHE A 552 7.93 -4.80 30.21
N SER A 553 7.46 -5.84 29.50
CA SER A 553 6.86 -5.63 28.19
C SER A 553 5.50 -4.97 28.34
N PHE A 554 5.09 -4.17 27.36
CA PHE A 554 3.78 -3.54 27.38
C PHE A 554 2.66 -4.57 27.31
N THR A 555 2.91 -5.71 26.66
CA THR A 555 2.03 -6.89 26.70
C THR A 555 1.77 -7.36 28.15
N LYS A 556 2.83 -7.49 28.97
CA LYS A 556 2.72 -7.88 30.38
C LYS A 556 1.98 -6.82 31.20
N THR A 557 2.28 -5.54 30.96
CA THR A 557 1.59 -4.42 31.59
C THR A 557 0.09 -4.41 31.26
N ALA A 558 -0.28 -4.69 30.00
CA ALA A 558 -1.68 -4.77 29.58
C ALA A 558 -2.41 -5.96 30.21
N PHE A 559 -1.75 -7.10 30.38
CA PHE A 559 -2.28 -8.23 31.13
C PHE A 559 -2.55 -7.83 32.59
N MET A 560 -1.58 -7.20 33.25
CA MET A 560 -1.73 -6.76 34.64
C MET A 560 -2.85 -5.73 34.82
N ALA A 561 -2.99 -4.79 33.89
CA ALA A 561 -4.07 -3.81 33.90
C ALA A 561 -5.44 -4.51 33.96
N LEU A 562 -5.58 -5.58 33.19
CA LEU A 562 -6.80 -6.38 33.10
C LEU A 562 -7.00 -7.26 34.34
N ILE A 563 -6.02 -8.11 34.65
CA ILE A 563 -6.16 -9.22 35.61
C ILE A 563 -5.80 -8.80 37.05
N GLY A 564 -4.92 -7.81 37.22
CA GLY A 564 -4.49 -7.32 38.54
C GLY A 564 -3.35 -8.11 39.17
N ARG A 565 -2.71 -9.03 38.44
CA ARG A 565 -1.51 -9.77 38.84
C ARG A 565 -0.60 -10.02 37.65
N GLU A 566 0.64 -10.43 37.93
CA GLU A 566 1.56 -10.88 36.89
C GLU A 566 1.09 -12.20 36.23
N PRO A 567 1.27 -12.35 34.90
CA PRO A 567 1.00 -13.58 34.19
C PRO A 567 2.13 -14.61 34.38
N THR A 568 1.79 -15.89 34.27
CA THR A 568 2.77 -16.93 33.94
C THR A 568 3.24 -16.79 32.48
N GLU A 569 4.33 -17.46 32.09
CA GLU A 569 4.81 -17.42 30.69
C GLU A 569 3.76 -17.93 29.70
N GLY A 570 3.01 -18.99 30.07
CA GLY A 570 1.93 -19.53 29.26
C GLY A 570 0.77 -18.54 29.09
N GLU A 571 0.31 -17.94 30.19
CA GLU A 571 -0.78 -16.94 30.15
C GLU A 571 -0.39 -15.71 29.33
N LEU A 572 0.86 -15.24 29.44
CA LEU A 572 1.35 -14.11 28.67
C LEU A 572 1.36 -14.42 27.17
N PHE A 573 1.79 -15.62 26.79
CA PHE A 573 1.78 -16.07 25.40
C PHE A 573 0.35 -16.23 24.86
N GLU A 574 -0.56 -16.86 25.60
CA GLU A 574 -1.96 -17.01 25.20
C GLU A 574 -2.64 -15.64 25.05
N PHE A 575 -2.38 -14.70 25.97
CA PHE A 575 -2.88 -13.33 25.91
C PHE A 575 -2.33 -12.57 24.69
N GLN A 576 -1.05 -12.74 24.36
CA GLN A 576 -0.47 -12.18 23.15
C GLN A 576 -1.15 -12.72 21.88
N VAL A 577 -1.31 -14.04 21.80
CA VAL A 577 -1.98 -14.71 20.68
C VAL A 577 -3.41 -14.16 20.51
N LEU A 578 -4.13 -14.05 21.62
CA LEU A 578 -5.46 -13.45 21.67
C LEU A 578 -5.48 -12.06 21.04
N LEU A 579 -4.61 -11.14 21.49
CA LEU A 579 -4.57 -9.76 20.99
C LEU A 579 -4.25 -9.68 19.49
N GLY A 580 -3.34 -10.52 18.99
CA GLY A 580 -2.95 -10.51 17.58
C GLY A 580 -4.02 -11.07 16.63
N LEU A 581 -4.82 -12.05 17.07
CA LEU A 581 -5.90 -12.63 16.25
C LEU A 581 -7.05 -11.66 15.98
N ILE A 582 -7.23 -10.67 16.86
CA ILE A 582 -8.39 -9.76 16.82
C ILE A 582 -8.05 -8.37 16.31
N ILE A 583 -6.81 -8.15 15.83
CA ILE A 583 -6.32 -6.88 15.30
C ILE A 583 -7.30 -6.31 14.28
N THR A 584 -7.70 -7.11 13.29
CA THR A 584 -8.60 -6.68 12.22
C THR A 584 -9.43 -7.85 11.72
N ASN A 585 -10.66 -7.55 11.28
CA ASN A 585 -11.50 -8.48 10.50
C ASN A 585 -11.86 -7.85 9.14
N GLY A 586 -10.96 -6.99 8.63
CA GLY A 586 -11.10 -6.29 7.36
C GLY A 586 -11.69 -4.88 7.48
N PRO A 587 -11.62 -4.11 6.38
CA PRO A 587 -11.92 -2.68 6.39
C PRO A 587 -13.41 -2.34 6.48
N GLY A 588 -14.30 -3.31 6.20
CA GLY A 588 -15.75 -3.14 6.28
C GLY A 588 -16.34 -3.33 7.68
N THR A 589 -15.53 -3.68 8.69
CA THR A 589 -16.03 -3.83 10.07
C THR A 589 -16.53 -2.50 10.61
N ILE A 590 -17.62 -2.51 11.40
CA ILE A 590 -18.18 -1.27 11.97
C ILE A 590 -17.17 -0.53 12.84
N SER A 591 -16.28 -1.24 13.54
CA SER A 591 -15.16 -0.65 14.30
C SER A 591 -14.20 0.16 13.43
N ALA A 592 -13.83 -0.36 12.25
CA ALA A 592 -12.97 0.35 11.30
C ALA A 592 -13.71 1.51 10.63
N GLN A 593 -14.98 1.31 10.28
CA GLN A 593 -15.83 2.35 9.70
C GLN A 593 -16.07 3.50 10.68
N GLY A 594 -16.21 3.22 11.98
CA GLY A 594 -16.32 4.23 13.03
C GLY A 594 -15.09 5.13 13.10
N SER A 595 -13.89 4.54 13.09
CA SER A 595 -12.63 5.31 13.01
C SER A 595 -12.51 6.15 11.75
N LYS A 596 -12.78 5.56 10.58
CA LYS A 596 -12.70 6.29 9.29
C LYS A 596 -13.73 7.40 9.20
N GLY A 597 -14.94 7.17 9.68
CA GLY A 597 -16.01 8.17 9.75
C GLY A 597 -15.62 9.35 10.62
N ALA A 598 -14.98 9.09 11.76
CA ALA A 598 -14.46 10.15 12.63
C ALA A 598 -13.35 10.98 11.97
N VAL A 599 -12.42 10.34 11.25
CA VAL A 599 -11.40 11.05 10.45
C VAL A 599 -12.05 11.86 9.32
N SER A 600 -12.96 11.25 8.55
CA SER A 600 -13.74 11.92 7.51
C SER A 600 -14.51 13.13 8.03
N ALA A 601 -15.00 13.08 9.26
CA ALA A 601 -15.70 14.21 9.87
C ALA A 601 -14.77 15.42 10.16
N ASP A 602 -13.46 15.22 10.29
CA ASP A 602 -12.48 16.31 10.45
C ASP A 602 -11.88 16.79 9.12
N GLY A 603 -12.09 16.04 8.04
CA GLY A 603 -11.51 16.32 6.73
C GLY A 603 -10.07 15.82 6.60
N PRO A 604 -9.82 14.55 6.19
CA PRO A 604 -8.48 14.00 6.04
C PRO A 604 -7.62 14.79 5.04
N GLU A 605 -8.24 15.56 4.13
CA GLU A 605 -7.55 16.46 3.20
C GLU A 605 -6.71 17.55 3.90
N GLN A 606 -6.99 17.83 5.17
CA GLN A 606 -6.22 18.68 6.08
C GLN A 606 -5.82 17.87 7.33
N PRO A 607 -4.81 16.98 7.22
CA PRO A 607 -4.44 16.02 8.27
C PRO A 607 -4.23 16.64 9.66
N GLU A 608 -3.78 17.88 9.73
CA GLU A 608 -3.54 18.62 10.97
C GLU A 608 -4.80 18.91 11.79
N ARG A 609 -5.99 18.84 11.17
CA ARG A 609 -7.30 18.99 11.81
C ARG A 609 -7.82 17.69 12.42
N VAL A 610 -7.33 16.54 11.95
CA VAL A 610 -7.81 15.24 12.37
C VAL A 610 -7.52 15.03 13.86
N GLN A 611 -8.58 14.81 14.63
CA GLN A 611 -8.48 14.48 16.04
C GLN A 611 -8.30 12.97 16.18
N VAL A 612 -7.05 12.53 16.39
CA VAL A 612 -6.71 11.10 16.52
C VAL A 612 -7.49 10.46 17.67
N ASN A 613 -7.57 11.12 18.84
CA ASN A 613 -8.34 10.65 19.97
C ASN A 613 -9.84 10.49 19.66
N LYS A 614 -10.45 11.45 18.93
CA LYS A 614 -11.82 11.35 18.42
C LYS A 614 -11.99 10.13 17.51
N SER A 615 -10.96 9.80 16.74
CA SER A 615 -10.99 8.66 15.82
C SER A 615 -10.93 7.31 16.54
N PHE A 616 -10.24 7.22 17.68
CA PHE A 616 -10.35 6.08 18.61
C PHE A 616 -11.73 6.00 19.27
N ILE A 617 -12.35 7.14 19.61
CA ILE A 617 -13.74 7.17 20.09
C ILE A 617 -14.71 6.68 19.01
N GLY A 618 -14.48 7.04 17.75
CA GLY A 618 -15.22 6.49 16.60
C GLY A 618 -15.17 4.96 16.58
N PHE A 619 -14.00 4.37 16.80
CA PHE A 619 -13.85 2.93 16.99
C PHE A 619 -14.67 2.41 18.19
N MET A 620 -14.49 2.98 19.38
CA MET A 620 -15.09 2.47 20.61
C MET A 620 -16.62 2.60 20.64
N THR A 621 -17.16 3.68 20.08
CA THR A 621 -18.62 3.88 19.91
C THR A 621 -19.24 2.90 18.92
N HIS A 622 -18.43 2.29 18.04
CA HIS A 622 -18.85 1.24 17.11
C HIS A 622 -18.43 -0.16 17.58
N THR A 623 -18.17 -0.31 18.88
CA THR A 623 -18.01 -1.60 19.56
C THR A 623 -19.02 -1.71 20.70
N GLY A 624 -19.39 -2.93 21.08
CA GLY A 624 -20.38 -3.17 22.11
C GLY A 624 -20.73 -4.65 22.22
N PHE A 625 -21.79 -4.96 22.95
CA PHE A 625 -22.19 -6.36 23.18
C PHE A 625 -22.45 -7.14 21.88
N ALA A 626 -22.99 -6.49 20.84
CA ALA A 626 -23.21 -7.12 19.54
C ALA A 626 -21.96 -7.20 18.63
N HIS A 627 -20.95 -6.35 18.85
CA HIS A 627 -19.71 -6.31 18.06
C HIS A 627 -18.52 -6.20 19.00
N GLY A 628 -18.03 -7.36 19.43
CA GLY A 628 -16.97 -7.51 20.45
C GLY A 628 -17.43 -8.21 21.73
N GLY A 629 -18.74 -8.34 21.98
CA GLY A 629 -19.29 -8.95 23.20
C GLY A 629 -19.57 -10.45 23.16
N ASN A 630 -19.51 -11.12 22.00
CA ASN A 630 -19.78 -12.56 21.88
C ASN A 630 -18.91 -13.41 22.83
N GLY A 631 -17.68 -12.95 23.14
CA GLY A 631 -16.80 -13.64 24.07
C GLY A 631 -17.36 -13.77 25.48
N TYR A 632 -18.17 -12.80 25.93
CA TYR A 632 -18.87 -12.89 27.21
C TYR A 632 -19.98 -13.94 27.20
N GLU A 633 -20.83 -13.97 26.16
CA GLU A 633 -21.89 -14.97 26.06
C GLU A 633 -21.30 -16.40 26.11
N ALA A 634 -20.14 -16.59 25.48
CA ALA A 634 -19.38 -17.84 25.59
C ALA A 634 -18.83 -18.09 27.00
N ALA A 635 -18.24 -17.10 27.67
CA ALA A 635 -17.75 -17.26 29.03
C ALA A 635 -18.90 -17.64 29.99
N ALA A 636 -20.03 -16.93 29.95
CA ALA A 636 -21.21 -17.23 30.75
C ALA A 636 -21.77 -18.63 30.46
N PHE A 637 -21.85 -19.01 29.18
CA PHE A 637 -22.26 -20.35 28.77
C PHE A 637 -21.35 -21.43 29.38
N LEU A 638 -20.03 -21.28 29.23
CA LEU A 638 -19.05 -22.24 29.76
C LEU A 638 -19.09 -22.29 31.30
N MET A 639 -19.19 -21.15 31.98
CA MET A 639 -19.31 -21.11 33.44
C MET A 639 -20.52 -21.91 33.92
N GLU A 640 -21.67 -21.78 33.26
CA GLU A 640 -22.88 -22.54 33.60
C GLU A 640 -22.68 -24.05 33.33
N GLN A 641 -22.06 -24.43 32.20
CA GLN A 641 -21.79 -25.85 31.91
C GLN A 641 -20.84 -26.49 32.92
N PHE A 642 -19.85 -25.74 33.40
CA PHE A 642 -18.81 -26.26 34.30
C PHE A 642 -19.12 -26.04 35.79
N LYS A 643 -20.21 -25.35 36.14
CA LYS A 643 -20.57 -24.95 37.51
C LYS A 643 -20.60 -26.09 38.53
N ASN A 644 -21.08 -27.27 38.12
CA ASN A 644 -21.22 -28.44 39.00
C ASN A 644 -20.11 -29.50 38.77
N THR A 645 -19.02 -29.13 38.11
CA THR A 645 -17.89 -30.04 37.84
C THR A 645 -16.83 -29.96 38.94
N SER A 646 -16.02 -31.01 39.09
CA SER A 646 -14.88 -31.04 40.01
C SER A 646 -13.61 -30.38 39.43
N MET A 647 -13.71 -29.72 38.27
CA MET A 647 -12.57 -29.10 37.59
C MET A 647 -12.00 -27.95 38.41
N LYS A 648 -10.70 -28.02 38.72
CA LYS A 648 -9.98 -26.97 39.44
C LYS A 648 -9.13 -26.10 38.51
N ASP A 649 -8.35 -26.74 37.64
CA ASP A 649 -7.44 -26.07 36.73
C ASP A 649 -7.84 -26.38 35.26
N PRO A 650 -8.33 -25.39 34.50
CA PRO A 650 -8.65 -25.57 33.08
C PRO A 650 -7.42 -25.70 32.18
N ALA A 651 -6.20 -25.58 32.73
CA ALA A 651 -4.94 -25.86 32.05
C ALA A 651 -4.47 -27.31 32.22
N ASP A 652 -5.07 -28.11 33.12
CA ASP A 652 -4.65 -29.49 33.40
C ASP A 652 -5.33 -30.49 32.44
N PRO A 653 -4.59 -31.26 31.62
CA PRO A 653 -5.15 -32.35 30.81
C PRO A 653 -5.83 -33.45 31.64
N ASN A 654 -5.49 -33.58 32.94
CA ASN A 654 -6.08 -34.55 33.86
C ASN A 654 -7.14 -33.92 34.77
N HIS A 655 -7.88 -32.94 34.26
CA HIS A 655 -8.92 -32.18 34.97
C HIS A 655 -10.09 -33.01 35.53
N GLY A 656 -10.20 -34.29 35.18
CA GLY A 656 -11.15 -35.24 35.79
C GLY A 656 -12.62 -35.04 35.42
N VAL A 657 -12.91 -34.31 34.33
CA VAL A 657 -14.27 -34.11 33.81
C VAL A 657 -14.45 -34.91 32.52
N ASP A 658 -15.56 -35.64 32.39
CA ASP A 658 -15.94 -36.30 31.14
C ASP A 658 -16.57 -35.26 30.17
N LEU A 659 -15.73 -34.67 29.31
CA LEU A 659 -16.14 -33.62 28.39
C LEU A 659 -17.11 -34.12 27.32
N GLU A 660 -16.94 -35.36 26.83
CA GLU A 660 -17.83 -35.95 25.83
C GLU A 660 -19.24 -36.16 26.41
N LYS A 661 -19.33 -36.65 27.65
CA LYS A 661 -20.62 -36.77 28.35
C LYS A 661 -21.23 -35.40 28.60
N LEU A 662 -20.47 -34.42 29.09
CA LEU A 662 -20.98 -33.06 29.35
C LEU A 662 -21.54 -32.41 28.07
N ALA A 663 -20.80 -32.52 26.96
CA ALA A 663 -21.21 -32.03 25.65
C ALA A 663 -22.47 -32.73 25.13
N THR A 664 -22.56 -34.04 25.32
CA THR A 664 -23.71 -34.85 24.92
C THR A 664 -24.97 -34.49 25.71
N ASP A 665 -24.85 -34.36 27.04
CA ASP A 665 -25.94 -33.98 27.92
C ASP A 665 -26.52 -32.61 27.50
N TYR A 666 -25.65 -31.63 27.24
CA TYR A 666 -26.09 -30.32 26.72
C TYR A 666 -26.74 -30.41 25.33
N ALA A 667 -26.15 -31.15 24.39
CA ALA A 667 -26.70 -31.29 23.04
C ALA A 667 -28.12 -31.87 23.04
N VAL A 668 -28.39 -32.87 23.91
CA VAL A 668 -29.73 -33.45 24.09
C VAL A 668 -30.71 -32.43 24.67
N GLN A 669 -30.31 -31.69 25.70
CA GLN A 669 -31.13 -30.63 26.30
C GLN A 669 -31.45 -29.51 25.30
N TYR A 670 -30.44 -29.05 24.56
CA TYR A 670 -30.60 -28.00 23.56
C TYR A 670 -31.45 -28.46 22.37
N ALA A 671 -31.40 -29.75 21.98
CA ALA A 671 -32.30 -30.32 20.98
C ALA A 671 -33.77 -30.21 21.40
N LYS A 672 -34.06 -30.51 22.68
CA LYS A 672 -35.41 -30.41 23.26
C LYS A 672 -35.88 -28.95 23.27
N TYR A 673 -35.07 -28.04 23.80
CA TYR A 673 -35.36 -26.59 23.81
C TYR A 673 -35.65 -26.05 22.40
N LYS A 674 -34.79 -26.37 21.43
CA LYS A 674 -34.94 -25.93 20.03
C LYS A 674 -36.23 -26.46 19.39
N LYS A 675 -36.66 -27.66 19.74
CA LYS A 675 -37.93 -28.25 19.28
C LYS A 675 -39.12 -27.50 19.89
N GLU A 676 -39.10 -27.28 21.20
CA GLU A 676 -40.16 -26.54 21.92
C GLU A 676 -40.32 -25.10 21.40
N GLN A 677 -39.22 -24.37 21.18
CA GLN A 677 -39.30 -22.99 20.65
C GLN A 677 -39.90 -22.95 19.24
N LYS A 678 -39.57 -23.92 18.38
CA LYS A 678 -40.17 -24.01 17.05
C LYS A 678 -41.66 -24.34 17.10
N GLU A 679 -42.08 -25.21 18.02
CA GLU A 679 -43.49 -25.54 18.26
C GLU A 679 -44.28 -24.31 18.76
N LEU A 680 -43.64 -23.43 19.54
CA LEU A 680 -44.21 -22.15 19.99
C LEU A 680 -44.20 -21.04 18.91
N GLY A 681 -43.72 -21.32 17.70
CA GLY A 681 -43.65 -20.34 16.61
C GLY A 681 -42.51 -19.31 16.74
N HIS A 682 -41.60 -19.49 17.71
CA HIS A 682 -40.43 -18.62 17.87
C HIS A 682 -39.34 -19.03 16.87
N LEU A 683 -39.22 -18.28 15.78
CA LEU A 683 -38.20 -18.52 14.75
C LEU A 683 -36.79 -18.05 15.18
N GLU A 684 -36.71 -17.14 16.15
CA GLU A 684 -35.46 -16.66 16.78
C GLU A 684 -35.31 -17.22 18.20
N TYR A 685 -34.82 -18.45 18.30
CA TYR A 685 -34.43 -19.07 19.57
C TYR A 685 -32.95 -18.81 19.87
N ALA A 686 -32.57 -18.92 21.15
CA ALA A 686 -31.19 -18.72 21.60
C ALA A 686 -30.25 -19.68 20.87
N LYS A 687 -29.16 -19.14 20.32
CA LYS A 687 -28.12 -19.91 19.65
C LYS A 687 -27.03 -20.25 20.66
N VAL A 688 -26.39 -21.40 20.48
CA VAL A 688 -25.17 -21.72 21.23
C VAL A 688 -24.10 -20.71 20.83
N PRO A 689 -23.48 -19.98 21.77
CA PRO A 689 -22.49 -18.97 21.45
C PRO A 689 -21.24 -19.60 20.85
N CYS A 690 -20.55 -18.82 20.01
CA CYS A 690 -19.22 -19.13 19.48
C CYS A 690 -19.06 -20.42 18.64
N ILE A 691 -20.17 -21.03 18.21
CA ILE A 691 -20.16 -22.12 17.23
C ILE A 691 -20.87 -21.71 15.94
N ASN A 692 -20.39 -22.27 14.83
CA ASN A 692 -20.82 -21.98 13.46
C ASN A 692 -20.39 -20.58 12.97
N HIS A 693 -20.20 -20.41 11.66
CA HIS A 693 -19.80 -19.13 11.07
C HIS A 693 -20.57 -18.86 9.76
N PRO A 694 -20.99 -17.62 9.46
CA PRO A 694 -21.74 -17.31 8.25
C PRO A 694 -21.03 -17.70 6.95
N ILE A 695 -19.70 -17.59 6.94
CA ILE A 695 -18.84 -17.75 5.75
C ILE A 695 -18.34 -19.18 5.57
N PHE A 696 -18.02 -19.90 6.66
CA PHE A 696 -17.43 -21.24 6.61
C PHE A 696 -18.54 -22.30 6.61
N LYS A 697 -19.29 -22.39 5.49
CA LYS A 697 -20.42 -23.31 5.31
C LYS A 697 -20.22 -24.22 4.09
N GLY A 698 -20.94 -25.34 4.07
CA GLY A 698 -21.08 -26.19 2.89
C GLY A 698 -20.24 -27.46 2.87
N LYS A 699 -19.61 -27.82 4.00
CA LYS A 699 -18.92 -29.11 4.20
C LYS A 699 -19.62 -29.93 5.29
N ASP A 700 -19.36 -31.24 5.29
CA ASP A 700 -19.83 -32.18 6.33
C ASP A 700 -19.21 -31.85 7.70
N VAL A 701 -17.96 -31.38 7.69
CA VAL A 701 -17.26 -30.80 8.84
C VAL A 701 -16.73 -29.42 8.46
N ASN A 702 -17.15 -28.39 9.19
CA ASN A 702 -16.67 -27.03 8.97
C ASN A 702 -15.53 -26.70 9.92
N PHE A 703 -14.55 -25.95 9.44
CA PHE A 703 -13.40 -25.49 10.23
C PHE A 703 -13.22 -23.98 10.03
N ASP A 704 -12.93 -23.25 11.12
CA ASP A 704 -12.40 -21.90 11.04
C ASP A 704 -10.86 -22.01 10.97
N PRO A 705 -10.21 -21.56 9.88
CA PRO A 705 -8.76 -21.68 9.72
C PRO A 705 -7.95 -21.06 10.88
N ARG A 706 -8.51 -20.05 11.56
CA ARG A 706 -7.84 -19.35 12.66
C ARG A 706 -7.85 -20.19 13.93
N GLU A 707 -8.98 -20.83 14.23
CA GLU A 707 -9.11 -21.70 15.40
C GLU A 707 -8.21 -22.94 15.25
N VAL A 708 -8.22 -23.60 14.08
CA VAL A 708 -7.34 -24.74 13.79
C VAL A 708 -5.87 -24.39 13.96
N TYR A 709 -5.47 -23.19 13.51
CA TYR A 709 -4.12 -22.70 13.70
C TYR A 709 -3.77 -22.53 15.18
N VAL A 710 -4.65 -21.91 15.98
CA VAL A 710 -4.42 -21.72 17.43
C VAL A 710 -4.33 -23.05 18.16
N GLN A 711 -5.22 -23.99 17.85
CA GLN A 711 -5.19 -25.34 18.43
C GLN A 711 -3.84 -26.02 18.17
N LYS A 712 -3.34 -25.95 16.92
CA LYS A 712 -2.03 -26.50 16.57
C LYS A 712 -0.90 -25.78 17.32
N LEU A 713 -0.92 -24.46 17.34
CA LEU A 713 0.09 -23.63 18.01
C LEU A 713 0.16 -23.93 19.52
N PHE A 714 -1.00 -24.03 20.19
CA PHE A 714 -1.07 -24.33 21.62
C PHE A 714 -0.56 -25.74 21.92
N LYS A 715 -0.94 -26.72 21.10
CA LYS A 715 -0.41 -28.09 21.22
C LYS A 715 1.11 -28.15 21.07
N GLU A 716 1.69 -27.43 20.11
CA GLU A 716 3.14 -27.33 19.92
C GLU A 716 3.86 -26.67 21.10
N LYS A 717 3.18 -25.76 21.80
CA LYS A 717 3.68 -25.08 23.00
C LYS A 717 3.37 -25.81 24.31
N GLY A 718 2.71 -26.98 24.26
CA GLY A 718 2.29 -27.71 25.45
C GLY A 718 1.21 -26.99 26.27
N LEU A 719 0.43 -26.10 25.64
CA LEU A 719 -0.65 -25.35 26.26
C LEU A 719 -1.97 -26.10 26.05
N TYR A 720 -2.66 -26.38 27.15
CA TYR A 720 -3.95 -27.06 27.16
C TYR A 720 -5.06 -26.11 27.63
N ASN A 721 -6.28 -26.30 27.12
CA ASN A 721 -7.45 -25.52 27.50
C ASN A 721 -8.71 -26.39 27.46
N VAL A 722 -9.22 -26.77 28.64
CA VAL A 722 -10.40 -27.64 28.81
C VAL A 722 -11.63 -27.09 28.08
N PHE A 723 -11.83 -25.77 28.09
CA PHE A 723 -13.02 -25.17 27.49
C PHE A 723 -12.99 -25.24 25.96
N LEU A 724 -11.81 -25.12 25.35
CA LEU A 724 -11.65 -25.28 23.91
C LEU A 724 -11.94 -26.71 23.48
N GLU A 725 -11.43 -27.69 24.24
CA GLU A 725 -11.71 -29.11 24.00
C GLU A 725 -13.19 -29.45 24.17
N PHE A 726 -13.84 -28.87 25.19
CA PHE A 726 -15.29 -28.98 25.36
C PHE A 726 -16.06 -28.47 24.13
N TYR A 727 -15.65 -27.36 23.53
CA TYR A 727 -16.30 -26.88 22.30
C TYR A 727 -16.15 -27.86 21.13
N HIS A 728 -15.01 -28.54 21.00
CA HIS A 728 -14.82 -29.59 19.99
C HIS A 728 -15.76 -30.77 20.22
N HIS A 729 -15.88 -31.26 21.46
CA HIS A 729 -16.86 -32.29 21.81
C HIS A 729 -18.30 -31.82 21.59
N LEU A 730 -18.60 -30.55 21.87
CA LEU A 730 -19.93 -29.97 21.72
C LEU A 730 -20.38 -29.92 20.26
N VAL A 731 -19.54 -29.47 19.33
CA VAL A 731 -19.93 -29.42 17.90
C VAL A 731 -20.15 -30.82 17.32
N GLU A 732 -19.41 -31.84 17.79
CA GLU A 732 -19.65 -33.24 17.44
C GLU A 732 -20.94 -33.78 18.05
N ALA A 733 -21.18 -33.51 19.34
CA ALA A 733 -22.37 -33.95 20.04
C ALA A 733 -23.65 -33.36 19.42
N LEU A 734 -23.64 -32.09 19.00
CA LEU A 734 -24.75 -31.45 18.30
C LEU A 734 -25.07 -32.13 16.97
N TYR A 735 -24.04 -32.57 16.23
CA TYR A 735 -24.22 -33.32 14.99
C TYR A 735 -24.75 -34.74 15.26
N LYS A 736 -24.10 -35.50 16.17
CA LYS A 736 -24.51 -36.85 16.58
C LYS A 736 -25.98 -36.89 17.04
N ASN A 737 -26.44 -35.84 17.74
CA ASN A 737 -27.82 -35.69 18.22
C ASN A 737 -28.79 -35.00 17.24
N LYS A 738 -28.39 -34.83 15.97
CA LYS A 738 -29.23 -34.25 14.88
C LYS A 738 -29.74 -32.83 15.16
N VAL A 739 -29.03 -32.07 15.99
CA VAL A 739 -29.34 -30.65 16.26
C VAL A 739 -28.87 -29.77 15.09
N SER A 740 -27.74 -30.13 14.49
CA SER A 740 -27.17 -29.55 13.27
C SER A 740 -27.14 -30.59 12.15
N LYS A 741 -27.10 -30.11 10.89
CA LYS A 741 -26.99 -30.99 9.70
C LYS A 741 -25.55 -31.44 9.43
N ASN A 742 -24.58 -30.71 9.94
CA ASN A 742 -23.15 -30.90 9.77
C ASN A 742 -22.44 -30.53 11.08
N VAL A 743 -21.18 -30.94 11.23
CA VAL A 743 -20.36 -30.51 12.36
C VAL A 743 -20.04 -29.03 12.17
N TYR A 744 -20.49 -28.21 13.11
CA TYR A 744 -20.21 -26.77 13.09
C TYR A 744 -18.74 -26.51 13.37
N CYS A 745 -18.20 -25.41 12.85
CA CYS A 745 -16.88 -24.94 13.25
C CYS A 745 -16.96 -24.30 14.64
N VAL A 746 -15.91 -24.47 15.44
CA VAL A 746 -15.63 -23.57 16.56
C VAL A 746 -15.09 -22.27 15.97
N ASN A 747 -15.69 -21.12 16.30
CA ASN A 747 -15.28 -19.86 15.70
C ASN A 747 -14.14 -19.21 16.51
N ILE A 748 -13.54 -18.15 15.95
CA ILE A 748 -12.47 -17.41 16.64
C ILE A 748 -12.94 -16.77 17.96
N ASP A 749 -14.21 -16.38 18.07
CA ASP A 749 -14.76 -15.81 19.30
C ASP A 749 -14.74 -16.82 20.47
N ALA A 750 -14.86 -18.13 20.18
CA ALA A 750 -14.69 -19.18 21.17
C ALA A 750 -13.27 -19.15 21.73
N VAL A 751 -12.26 -19.11 20.84
CA VAL A 751 -10.84 -19.09 21.21
C VAL A 751 -10.52 -17.88 22.10
N ILE A 752 -11.11 -16.72 21.79
CA ILE A 752 -10.99 -15.51 22.60
C ILE A 752 -11.54 -15.75 24.02
N ALA A 753 -12.77 -16.28 24.11
CA ALA A 753 -13.46 -16.50 25.37
C ALA A 753 -12.73 -17.52 26.26
N VAL A 754 -12.29 -18.63 25.69
CA VAL A 754 -11.67 -19.72 26.46
C VAL A 754 -10.30 -19.36 27.00
N ILE A 755 -9.52 -18.52 26.30
CA ILE A 755 -8.22 -18.05 26.80
C ILE A 755 -8.43 -17.19 28.05
N LEU A 756 -9.34 -16.22 28.00
CA LEU A 756 -9.59 -15.34 29.14
C LEU A 756 -10.26 -16.08 30.30
N LEU A 757 -11.23 -16.95 30.02
CA LEU A 757 -11.89 -17.74 31.06
C LEU A 757 -10.89 -18.65 31.78
N LYS A 758 -9.96 -19.28 31.05
CA LYS A 758 -8.88 -20.09 31.63
C LYS A 758 -8.04 -19.29 32.65
N VAL A 759 -7.65 -18.06 32.31
CA VAL A 759 -6.84 -17.18 33.17
C VAL A 759 -7.54 -16.82 34.48
N VAL A 760 -8.87 -16.57 34.43
CA VAL A 760 -9.64 -16.09 35.58
C VAL A 760 -10.38 -17.20 36.34
N TRP A 761 -10.39 -18.44 35.84
CA TRP A 761 -11.20 -19.53 36.38
C TRP A 761 -10.95 -19.82 37.86
N SER A 762 -9.68 -19.97 38.24
CA SER A 762 -9.31 -20.30 39.62
C SER A 762 -9.73 -19.19 40.60
N ASP A 763 -9.63 -17.93 40.19
CA ASP A 763 -10.03 -16.78 41.01
C ASP A 763 -11.56 -16.63 41.05
N TYR A 764 -12.27 -16.99 39.98
CA TYR A 764 -13.74 -17.10 39.97
C TYR A 764 -14.23 -18.19 40.92
N GLN A 765 -13.67 -19.40 40.84
CA GLN A 765 -14.04 -20.50 41.76
C GLN A 765 -13.73 -20.17 43.23
N ALA A 766 -12.66 -19.40 43.48
CA ALA A 766 -12.32 -18.91 44.81
C ALA A 766 -13.20 -17.74 45.28
N GLY A 767 -14.13 -17.24 44.45
CA GLY A 767 -15.00 -16.10 44.76
C GLY A 767 -14.30 -14.75 44.81
N LYS A 768 -13.07 -14.64 44.29
CA LYS A 768 -12.29 -13.39 44.26
C LYS A 768 -12.73 -12.46 43.12
N ILE A 769 -13.26 -13.03 42.04
CA ILE A 769 -13.70 -12.33 40.83
C ILE A 769 -15.18 -12.70 40.58
N LYS A 770 -16.00 -11.72 40.21
CA LYS A 770 -17.42 -11.93 39.88
C LYS A 770 -17.61 -12.06 38.37
N GLU A 771 -18.76 -12.60 37.94
CA GLU A 771 -19.13 -12.71 36.52
C GLU A 771 -18.98 -11.38 35.74
N LYS A 772 -19.40 -10.26 36.35
CA LYS A 772 -19.28 -8.92 35.76
C LYS A 772 -17.82 -8.49 35.50
N ASP A 773 -16.89 -8.95 36.33
CA ASP A 773 -15.47 -8.64 36.18
C ASP A 773 -14.88 -9.41 35.00
N ILE A 774 -15.33 -10.65 34.78
CA ILE A 774 -14.96 -11.48 33.62
C ILE A 774 -15.51 -10.89 32.32
N GLU A 775 -16.76 -10.42 32.34
CA GLU A 775 -17.37 -9.70 31.21
C GLU A 775 -16.57 -8.45 30.84
N SER A 776 -16.26 -7.63 31.85
CA SER A 776 -15.50 -6.40 31.68
C SER A 776 -14.09 -6.67 31.16
N ALA A 777 -13.42 -7.71 31.68
CA ALA A 777 -12.10 -8.13 31.23
C ALA A 777 -12.13 -8.64 29.78
N SER A 778 -13.14 -9.46 29.43
CA SER A 778 -13.31 -10.00 28.09
C SER A 778 -13.48 -8.92 27.04
N PHE A 779 -14.36 -7.97 27.31
CA PHE A 779 -14.59 -6.86 26.39
C PHE A 779 -13.38 -5.90 26.34
N THR A 780 -12.71 -5.63 27.46
CA THR A 780 -11.51 -4.77 27.46
C THR A 780 -10.35 -5.39 26.67
N ALA A 781 -10.12 -6.71 26.78
CA ALA A 781 -9.12 -7.41 25.97
C ALA A 781 -9.46 -7.32 24.47
N PHE A 782 -10.74 -7.43 24.11
CA PHE A 782 -11.17 -7.19 22.73
C PHE A 782 -10.80 -5.80 22.23
N LEU A 783 -11.04 -4.77 23.06
CA LEU A 783 -10.71 -3.39 22.74
C LEU A 783 -9.20 -3.18 22.57
N TYR A 784 -8.37 -3.82 23.39
CA TYR A 784 -6.91 -3.74 23.28
C TYR A 784 -6.41 -4.28 21.94
N GLY A 785 -6.85 -5.47 21.52
CA GLY A 785 -6.40 -6.01 20.24
C GLY A 785 -6.98 -5.24 19.06
N ARG A 786 -8.26 -4.85 19.11
CA ARG A 786 -8.90 -4.09 18.02
C ARG A 786 -8.37 -2.66 17.86
N MET A 787 -7.85 -2.06 18.94
CA MET A 787 -7.16 -0.77 18.91
C MET A 787 -5.99 -0.77 17.92
N ILE A 788 -5.25 -1.88 17.79
CA ILE A 788 -4.13 -2.01 16.85
C ILE A 788 -4.60 -1.77 15.41
N GLY A 789 -5.61 -2.52 14.96
CA GLY A 789 -6.11 -2.40 13.59
C GLY A 789 -6.79 -1.06 13.35
N CYS A 790 -7.53 -0.55 14.34
CA CYS A 790 -8.17 0.76 14.20
C CYS A 790 -7.15 1.89 14.13
N ALA A 791 -6.03 1.82 14.87
CA ALA A 791 -4.94 2.79 14.74
C ALA A 791 -4.39 2.85 13.30
N ALA A 792 -4.18 1.70 12.67
CA ALA A 792 -3.75 1.63 11.28
C ALA A 792 -4.80 2.18 10.29
N GLU A 793 -6.10 1.94 10.55
CA GLU A 793 -7.17 2.51 9.72
C GLU A 793 -7.30 4.03 9.89
N ILE A 794 -7.05 4.57 11.09
CA ILE A 794 -7.01 6.02 11.35
C ILE A 794 -5.84 6.65 10.57
N GLU A 795 -4.65 6.06 10.66
CA GLU A 795 -3.45 6.53 9.95
C GLU A 795 -3.66 6.50 8.42
N ASP A 796 -4.08 5.35 7.88
CA ASP A 796 -4.31 5.19 6.45
C ASP A 796 -5.39 6.16 5.95
N HIS A 797 -6.49 6.34 6.70
CA HIS A 797 -7.53 7.28 6.31
C HIS A 797 -7.09 8.75 6.39
N THR A 798 -6.24 9.10 7.37
CA THR A 798 -5.71 10.46 7.48
C THR A 798 -4.85 10.81 6.26
N ASN A 799 -3.99 9.87 5.83
CA ASN A 799 -3.02 10.11 4.78
C ASN A 799 -3.54 9.83 3.35
N ARG A 800 -4.41 8.83 3.19
CA ARG A 800 -4.95 8.37 1.89
C ARG A 800 -6.45 8.66 1.74
N GLY A 801 -7.20 8.88 2.81
CA GLY A 801 -8.64 9.09 2.72
C GLY A 801 -9.04 10.40 2.05
N LYS A 802 -10.17 10.35 1.35
CA LYS A 802 -11.06 11.48 1.09
C LYS A 802 -12.24 11.42 2.05
N ASN A 803 -12.93 12.55 2.22
CA ASN A 803 -14.22 12.61 2.91
C ASN A 803 -15.15 11.47 2.45
N MET A 804 -15.55 10.62 3.40
CA MET A 804 -16.47 9.52 3.14
C MET A 804 -17.91 10.02 3.01
N ASP A 805 -18.55 9.70 1.89
CA ASP A 805 -20.01 9.79 1.77
C ASP A 805 -20.65 8.50 2.31
N THR A 806 -21.13 8.57 3.55
CA THR A 806 -21.79 7.45 4.20
C THR A 806 -23.28 7.36 3.88
N ARG A 807 -23.84 8.34 3.15
CA ARG A 807 -25.26 8.33 2.76
C ARG A 807 -25.55 7.11 1.90
N THR A 808 -26.60 6.39 2.27
CA THR A 808 -27.15 5.31 1.46
C THR A 808 -28.04 5.93 0.38
N PRO A 809 -27.92 5.52 -0.90
CA PRO A 809 -28.79 6.04 -1.95
C PRO A 809 -30.26 5.94 -1.56
N ALA A 810 -31.06 6.96 -1.88
CA ALA A 810 -32.50 7.01 -1.56
C ALA A 810 -33.25 5.75 -2.04
N SER A 811 -32.82 5.17 -3.17
CA SER A 811 -33.38 3.94 -3.74
C SER A 811 -33.13 2.67 -2.91
N LYS A 812 -32.22 2.72 -1.92
CA LYS A 812 -31.86 1.60 -1.05
C LYS A 812 -32.36 1.79 0.40
N VAL A 813 -33.00 2.93 0.70
CA VAL A 813 -33.64 3.16 1.99
C VAL A 813 -35.14 3.03 1.83
N THR A 814 -35.80 2.50 2.85
CA THR A 814 -37.26 2.43 2.91
C THR A 814 -37.67 3.12 4.20
N TYR A 815 -38.58 4.08 4.09
CA TYR A 815 -39.24 4.65 5.27
C TYR A 815 -40.24 3.63 5.78
N VAL A 816 -39.99 3.11 6.98
CA VAL A 816 -40.93 2.25 7.71
C VAL A 816 -41.62 3.17 8.72
N GLY A 817 -42.76 3.71 8.31
CA GLY A 817 -43.62 4.59 9.12
C GLY A 817 -44.76 3.81 9.75
#